data_AF-A0AAD8B2N7-F1
#
_entry.id   AF-A0AAD8B2N7-F1
#
_cell.length_a   1.000
_cell.length_b   1.000
_cell.length_c   1.000
_cell.angle_alpha   90.00
_cell.angle_beta   90.00
_cell.angle_gamma   90.00
#
_symmetry.space_group_name_H-M   'P 1'
#
loop_
_entity.id
_entity.type
_entity.pdbx_description
1 polymer ?
#
loop_
_entity_poly.entity_id
_entity_poly.type
_entity_poly.pdbx_seq_one_letter_code
_entity_poly.pdbx_strand_id
1 'polypeptide(L)'
;KHKKRLMNFILQMFKMNGISWFSHRDHSETPLPVYTILIPIKEQTERMSITATNIDSEYDQKPIVTLCEVEAYGECPSGYWGLTCTNACPPECVTNCHIENGQCNTICFGYSDPPLCQKECASGQWGINCSQRCSSGCYKSSCNRTSGICDQGCLGNSDPPKCRSKCSPGQWGINCSQTCSQGCLSSSCNALTGHCDKGCLGYSNPPLCNLTCSSGDWGVNCSKTCSKGCYNSYCNHANGVCDQGCLGYNDPPQCQSICSHGLWGINCSETCSEGCLNSSCNALTGHCDKGCLGYSNPPLCNLTCSSGEWGDNCSETCSERCYNSSCNRTNGVCDQGCLGYNDPPECNSTCFNGHWGLNCSQTCPEICLNSSCLATSGECDQGFLGYSKENNLQRVVMDFNIIQRITAKKSDFLTTEQNYLEEKDKTDTNSEGSSLDSSGSSVSICTTPQTTTTIDVKDLQTSLHSKPREYFARQFKYAPGWFGLGCQYNDLATIQGVSITAGQGRSSYFLNDNKDQTCDDYVADVTVSWNREYMLTWVRLVIKEIRNDLNIRLLFKTKDSKVFKLCSQHRIHYVTNRILDVWCLDGVNVTEIKIEGNVAGLCSLYISGGRNFAYKQKSVLSSNYENFGGDKAVDGNRNANFDRNSCAHSGLTEERPKLSLTLSQPVVITRVVLYNRDKHEKRLVNFILQIFAKNGIPWFSYQDHSDTPLRVYTILIPIKEQTERMSITATNIDSEYEKKPIVTLCEVEAYG
;
A
#
# COMPACT_ATOMS: atom_id res chain seq x y z
N LYS A 1 -41.98 38.00 21.70
CA LYS A 1 -42.40 37.72 23.10
C LYS A 1 -42.32 36.24 23.42
N HIS A 2 -42.97 35.36 22.67
CA HIS A 2 -43.06 33.92 22.96
C HIS A 2 -41.85 33.10 22.42
N LYS A 3 -40.63 33.39 22.90
CA LYS A 3 -39.42 32.73 22.38
C LYS A 3 -39.36 31.23 22.73
N LYS A 4 -39.96 30.78 23.85
CA LYS A 4 -39.78 29.40 24.33
C LYS A 4 -40.66 28.37 23.59
N ARG A 5 -41.66 28.84 22.82
CA ARG A 5 -42.63 28.00 22.08
C ARG A 5 -41.99 26.96 21.16
N LEU A 6 -40.86 27.30 20.53
CA LEU A 6 -40.14 26.42 19.61
C LEU A 6 -38.90 25.75 20.22
N MET A 7 -38.85 25.60 21.55
CA MET A 7 -37.84 24.75 22.20
C MET A 7 -38.35 23.29 22.27
N ASN A 8 -37.43 22.33 22.30
CA ASN A 8 -37.67 20.90 22.48
C ASN A 8 -38.58 20.21 21.43
N PHE A 9 -38.90 20.91 20.34
CA PHE A 9 -39.80 20.44 19.29
C PHE A 9 -39.31 19.15 18.63
N ILE A 10 -40.25 18.44 17.99
CA ILE A 10 -39.97 17.25 17.20
C ILE A 10 -40.21 17.58 15.73
N LEU A 11 -39.19 17.47 14.89
CA LEU A 11 -39.34 17.38 13.43
C LEU A 11 -39.45 15.90 13.06
N GLN A 12 -40.45 15.52 12.28
CA GLN A 12 -40.59 14.20 11.68
C GLN A 12 -40.71 14.30 10.16
N MET A 13 -40.14 13.34 9.43
CA MET A 13 -40.23 13.25 7.97
C MET A 13 -40.75 11.87 7.56
N PHE A 14 -41.66 11.86 6.58
CA PHE A 14 -42.47 10.71 6.22
C PHE A 14 -42.31 10.35 4.73
N LYS A 15 -42.22 9.05 4.43
CA LYS A 15 -42.30 8.53 3.06
C LYS A 15 -43.76 8.54 2.57
N MET A 16 -44.00 8.33 1.27
CA MET A 16 -45.34 8.27 0.66
C MET A 16 -46.31 7.23 1.28
N ASN A 17 -45.80 6.24 2.03
CA ASN A 17 -46.62 5.27 2.76
C ASN A 17 -46.97 5.71 4.20
N GLY A 18 -46.72 6.97 4.55
CA GLY A 18 -46.99 7.54 5.88
C GLY A 18 -46.01 7.11 6.99
N ILE A 19 -44.99 6.29 6.70
CA ILE A 19 -44.00 5.85 7.70
C ILE A 19 -42.99 6.97 7.95
N SER A 20 -42.81 7.34 9.23
CA SER A 20 -41.75 8.26 9.67
C SER A 20 -40.40 7.58 9.49
N TRP A 21 -39.52 8.15 8.66
CA TRP A 21 -38.19 7.60 8.39
C TRP A 21 -37.07 8.39 9.07
N PHE A 22 -37.29 9.68 9.33
CA PHE A 22 -36.43 10.53 10.15
C PHE A 22 -37.26 11.19 11.25
N SER A 23 -36.62 11.39 12.40
CA SER A 23 -37.16 12.13 13.54
C SER A 23 -36.00 12.83 14.25
N HIS A 24 -36.11 14.14 14.42
CA HIS A 24 -35.18 14.98 15.18
C HIS A 24 -35.93 15.62 16.34
N ARG A 25 -35.34 15.60 17.53
CA ARG A 25 -35.78 16.37 18.68
C ARG A 25 -34.78 17.48 18.94
N ASP A 26 -35.27 18.71 19.09
CA ASP A 26 -34.47 19.82 19.57
C ASP A 26 -34.07 19.60 21.03
N HIS A 27 -32.84 19.98 21.37
CA HIS A 27 -32.26 19.91 22.71
C HIS A 27 -31.62 21.23 23.13
N SER A 28 -31.97 22.34 22.47
CA SER A 28 -31.42 23.67 22.74
C SER A 28 -31.82 24.17 24.14
N GLU A 29 -30.84 24.35 25.02
CA GLU A 29 -31.04 24.87 26.39
C GLU A 29 -31.64 26.30 26.41
N THR A 30 -31.46 27.06 25.34
CA THR A 30 -32.01 28.41 25.16
C THR A 30 -32.66 28.56 23.77
N PRO A 31 -33.69 29.41 23.63
CA PRO A 31 -34.44 29.52 22.38
C PRO A 31 -33.64 30.26 21.30
N LEU A 32 -33.40 29.58 20.18
CA LEU A 32 -32.60 30.08 19.05
C LEU A 32 -33.44 30.96 18.09
N PRO A 33 -32.81 31.89 17.33
CA PRO A 33 -33.48 32.65 16.29
C PRO A 33 -33.68 31.87 14.99
N VAL A 34 -32.88 30.83 14.75
CA VAL A 34 -32.89 29.92 13.60
C VAL A 34 -32.50 28.53 14.11
N TYR A 35 -33.15 27.48 13.62
CA TYR A 35 -32.87 26.09 13.96
C TYR A 35 -32.48 25.31 12.71
N THR A 36 -31.18 25.09 12.50
CA THR A 36 -30.66 24.33 11.35
C THR A 36 -30.59 22.84 11.71
N ILE A 37 -31.31 21.99 10.98
CA ILE A 37 -31.38 20.55 11.25
C ILE A 37 -30.72 19.80 10.09
N LEU A 38 -29.59 19.14 10.37
CA LEU A 38 -28.90 18.30 9.39
C LEU A 38 -29.52 16.90 9.36
N ILE A 39 -29.89 16.44 8.16
CA ILE A 39 -30.52 15.14 7.94
C ILE A 39 -29.45 14.18 7.39
N PRO A 40 -28.96 13.19 8.15
CA PRO A 40 -27.74 12.45 7.81
C PRO A 40 -27.93 11.32 6.79
N ILE A 41 -29.17 11.05 6.35
CA ILE A 41 -29.53 9.94 5.47
C ILE A 41 -30.41 10.49 4.34
N LYS A 42 -30.17 10.08 3.09
CA LYS A 42 -31.04 10.41 1.95
C LYS A 42 -32.21 9.41 1.88
N GLU A 43 -33.43 9.91 1.79
CA GLU A 43 -34.65 9.11 1.60
C GLU A 43 -35.76 9.97 0.96
N GLN A 44 -36.63 9.38 0.15
CA GLN A 44 -37.75 10.09 -0.47
C GLN A 44 -38.77 10.53 0.58
N THR A 45 -39.03 11.84 0.64
CA THR A 45 -39.94 12.46 1.60
C THR A 45 -41.11 13.10 0.87
N GLU A 46 -42.32 12.69 1.25
CA GLU A 46 -43.57 13.32 0.81
C GLU A 46 -43.98 14.46 1.74
N ARG A 47 -43.75 14.28 3.05
CA ARG A 47 -44.27 15.18 4.09
C ARG A 47 -43.28 15.34 5.24
N MET A 48 -43.20 16.56 5.77
CA MET A 48 -42.58 16.85 7.08
C MET A 48 -43.65 17.33 8.08
N SER A 49 -43.38 17.18 9.38
CA SER A 49 -44.22 17.69 10.46
C SER A 49 -43.36 18.25 11.57
N ILE A 50 -43.65 19.46 12.05
CA ILE A 50 -43.00 20.08 13.20
C ILE A 50 -44.00 20.15 14.35
N THR A 51 -43.68 19.47 15.45
CA THR A 51 -44.54 19.35 16.63
C THR A 51 -43.85 20.04 17.81
N ALA A 52 -44.36 21.21 18.21
CA ALA A 52 -43.92 21.87 19.44
C ALA A 52 -44.31 21.02 20.66
N THR A 53 -43.38 20.81 21.59
CA THR A 53 -43.65 20.10 22.85
C THR A 53 -43.47 20.96 24.08
N ASN A 54 -42.74 22.07 23.99
CA ASN A 54 -42.59 23.01 25.09
C ASN A 54 -43.80 23.93 25.22
N ILE A 55 -44.04 24.43 26.43
CA ILE A 55 -45.09 25.41 26.74
C ILE A 55 -44.39 26.68 27.26
N ASP A 56 -44.62 27.83 26.63
CA ASP A 56 -44.12 29.11 27.16
C ASP A 56 -45.05 29.53 28.31
N SER A 57 -44.83 28.95 29.50
CA SER A 57 -45.74 28.96 30.67
C SER A 57 -46.06 30.36 31.23
N GLU A 58 -45.41 31.39 30.72
CA GLU A 58 -45.65 32.81 30.99
C GLU A 58 -46.83 33.36 30.17
N TYR A 59 -47.23 32.67 29.09
CA TYR A 59 -48.23 33.10 28.11
C TYR A 59 -49.21 32.01 27.67
N ASP A 60 -48.80 30.74 27.66
CA ASP A 60 -49.51 29.65 26.99
C ASP A 60 -49.96 28.55 27.97
N GLN A 61 -51.15 27.98 27.75
CA GLN A 61 -51.67 26.84 28.52
C GLN A 61 -51.44 25.48 27.83
N LYS A 62 -50.93 25.48 26.59
CA LYS A 62 -50.70 24.32 25.72
C LYS A 62 -49.49 24.58 24.82
N PRO A 63 -48.84 23.56 24.24
CA PRO A 63 -47.80 23.78 23.23
C PRO A 63 -48.38 24.48 22.00
N ILE A 64 -47.68 25.49 21.48
CA ILE A 64 -48.09 26.24 20.28
C ILE A 64 -46.89 26.29 19.33
N VAL A 65 -47.03 25.71 18.13
CA VAL A 65 -46.05 25.92 17.05
C VAL A 65 -46.14 27.39 16.63
N THR A 66 -45.01 28.10 16.63
CA THR A 66 -44.90 29.46 16.11
C THR A 66 -43.58 29.58 15.35
N LEU A 67 -43.68 29.56 14.02
CA LEU A 67 -42.58 29.63 13.07
C LEU A 67 -42.77 30.90 12.21
N CYS A 68 -41.69 31.40 11.62
CA CYS A 68 -41.77 32.41 10.56
C CYS A 68 -41.75 31.75 9.18
N GLU A 69 -40.78 30.88 8.94
CA GLU A 69 -40.58 30.10 7.72
C GLU A 69 -40.12 28.68 8.08
N VAL A 70 -40.24 27.75 7.13
CA VAL A 70 -39.58 26.43 7.16
C VAL A 70 -38.95 26.20 5.80
N GLU A 71 -37.63 26.27 5.73
CA GLU A 71 -36.88 25.92 4.51
C GLU A 71 -36.56 24.44 4.49
N ALA A 72 -36.76 23.79 3.34
CA ALA A 72 -36.46 22.37 3.12
C ALA A 72 -35.66 22.22 1.82
N TYR A 73 -34.38 21.86 1.95
CA TYR A 73 -33.45 21.74 0.84
C TYR A 73 -33.30 20.28 0.39
N GLY A 74 -33.41 20.03 -0.91
CA GLY A 74 -33.35 18.68 -1.49
C GLY A 74 -32.93 18.66 -2.96
N GLU A 75 -32.64 17.48 -3.47
CA GLU A 75 -32.43 17.20 -4.91
C GLU A 75 -33.69 16.57 -5.51
N CYS A 76 -33.83 16.65 -6.83
CA CYS A 76 -34.85 15.88 -7.54
C CYS A 76 -34.67 14.37 -7.32
N PRO A 77 -35.78 13.59 -7.22
CA PRO A 77 -35.69 12.14 -7.21
C PRO A 77 -35.07 11.64 -8.53
N SER A 78 -34.31 10.53 -8.46
CA SER A 78 -33.62 9.96 -9.61
C SER A 78 -34.57 9.76 -10.79
N GLY A 79 -34.20 10.31 -11.95
CA GLY A 79 -35.03 10.32 -13.15
C GLY A 79 -35.83 11.60 -13.39
N TYR A 80 -35.68 12.62 -12.54
CA TYR A 80 -36.32 13.93 -12.71
C TYR A 80 -35.31 15.08 -12.65
N TRP A 81 -35.62 16.17 -13.35
CA TRP A 81 -34.82 17.40 -13.44
C TRP A 81 -35.70 18.66 -13.51
N GLY A 82 -35.04 19.82 -13.47
CA GLY A 82 -35.65 21.14 -13.48
C GLY A 82 -35.99 21.64 -12.07
N LEU A 83 -36.22 22.95 -11.93
CA LEU A 83 -36.39 23.63 -10.63
C LEU A 83 -37.59 23.13 -9.80
N THR A 84 -38.57 22.51 -10.45
CA THR A 84 -39.75 21.88 -9.84
C THR A 84 -39.68 20.36 -9.78
N CYS A 85 -38.59 19.75 -10.29
CA CYS A 85 -38.40 18.30 -10.41
C CYS A 85 -39.53 17.58 -11.16
N THR A 86 -40.18 18.28 -12.11
CA THR A 86 -41.32 17.76 -12.90
C THR A 86 -40.92 17.19 -14.25
N ASN A 87 -39.71 17.47 -14.74
CA ASN A 87 -39.29 17.05 -16.06
C ASN A 87 -38.62 15.67 -15.95
N ALA A 88 -39.06 14.68 -16.71
CA ALA A 88 -38.42 13.36 -16.72
C ALA A 88 -37.06 13.39 -17.47
N CYS A 89 -36.11 12.57 -17.04
CA CYS A 89 -34.89 12.31 -17.80
C CYS A 89 -35.20 11.65 -19.16
N PRO A 90 -34.34 11.85 -20.19
CA PRO A 90 -34.46 11.17 -21.48
C PRO A 90 -34.48 9.63 -21.36
N PRO A 91 -35.19 8.90 -22.26
CA PRO A 91 -35.28 7.44 -22.22
C PRO A 91 -33.93 6.70 -22.23
N GLU A 92 -32.91 7.27 -22.86
CA GLU A 92 -31.55 6.74 -22.91
C GLU A 92 -30.81 6.82 -21.56
N CYS A 93 -31.28 7.65 -20.62
CA CYS A 93 -30.66 7.86 -19.30
C CYS A 93 -31.70 8.04 -18.17
N VAL A 94 -32.71 7.16 -18.16
CA VAL A 94 -33.94 7.20 -17.32
C VAL A 94 -33.72 7.65 -15.86
N THR A 95 -32.59 7.34 -15.23
CA THR A 95 -32.29 7.68 -13.83
C THR A 95 -31.06 8.59 -13.63
N ASN A 96 -30.34 8.95 -14.69
CA ASN A 96 -29.00 9.56 -14.62
C ASN A 96 -28.82 10.72 -15.62
N CYS A 97 -29.67 11.74 -15.49
CA CYS A 97 -29.52 13.01 -16.20
C CYS A 97 -29.16 14.16 -15.25
N HIS A 98 -28.62 15.24 -15.80
CA HIS A 98 -28.17 16.42 -15.10
C HIS A 98 -29.35 17.29 -14.62
N ILE A 99 -29.34 17.63 -13.34
CA ILE A 99 -30.49 18.15 -12.58
C ILE A 99 -31.09 19.47 -13.10
N GLU A 100 -30.34 20.29 -13.85
CA GLU A 100 -30.86 21.56 -14.39
C GLU A 100 -31.50 21.44 -15.78
N ASN A 101 -31.10 20.45 -16.59
CA ASN A 101 -31.31 20.49 -18.05
C ASN A 101 -31.65 19.15 -18.72
N GLY A 102 -31.67 18.04 -17.96
CA GLY A 102 -32.02 16.73 -18.50
C GLY A 102 -30.94 16.09 -19.38
N GLN A 103 -29.74 16.66 -19.51
CA GLN A 103 -28.68 16.05 -20.32
C GLN A 103 -28.13 14.79 -19.63
N CYS A 104 -27.96 13.71 -20.37
CA CYS A 104 -27.47 12.44 -19.83
C CYS A 104 -26.01 12.51 -19.36
N ASN A 105 -25.75 12.00 -18.15
CA ASN A 105 -24.40 11.98 -17.56
C ASN A 105 -23.59 10.82 -18.17
N THR A 106 -22.44 11.12 -18.80
CA THR A 106 -21.61 10.12 -19.51
C THR A 106 -20.46 9.56 -18.67
N ILE A 107 -20.48 9.80 -17.35
CA ILE A 107 -19.43 9.46 -16.39
C ILE A 107 -19.99 8.53 -15.33
N CYS A 108 -19.52 7.29 -15.33
CA CYS A 108 -19.88 6.26 -14.38
C CYS A 108 -18.67 5.85 -13.54
N PHE A 109 -18.64 6.17 -12.25
CA PHE A 109 -17.57 5.69 -11.36
C PHE A 109 -17.86 4.25 -10.90
N GLY A 110 -17.11 3.27 -11.44
CA GLY A 110 -17.26 1.86 -11.12
C GLY A 110 -18.26 1.07 -11.97
N TYR A 111 -18.85 1.70 -13.00
CA TYR A 111 -19.74 1.06 -13.98
C TYR A 111 -19.27 1.35 -15.41
N SER A 112 -19.70 0.51 -16.36
CA SER A 112 -19.11 0.38 -17.70
C SER A 112 -20.05 0.80 -18.85
N ASP A 113 -21.25 1.25 -18.52
CA ASP A 113 -22.38 1.48 -19.41
C ASP A 113 -22.95 2.92 -19.30
N PRO A 114 -22.16 3.96 -19.59
CA PRO A 114 -22.69 5.31 -19.69
C PRO A 114 -23.73 5.40 -20.82
N PRO A 115 -24.84 6.14 -20.64
CA PRO A 115 -25.15 7.00 -19.49
C PRO A 115 -25.95 6.32 -18.36
N LEU A 116 -26.26 5.01 -18.45
CA LEU A 116 -27.12 4.33 -17.46
C LEU A 116 -26.41 4.03 -16.13
N CYS A 117 -25.12 3.69 -16.18
CA CYS A 117 -24.29 3.33 -15.01
C CYS A 117 -24.89 2.21 -14.14
N GLN A 118 -25.38 1.13 -14.76
CA GLN A 118 -26.00 -0.02 -14.08
C GLN A 118 -25.08 -1.26 -14.08
N LYS A 119 -24.18 -1.38 -15.05
CA LYS A 119 -23.28 -2.53 -15.25
C LYS A 119 -21.91 -2.28 -14.62
N GLU A 120 -21.72 -2.78 -13.39
CA GLU A 120 -20.43 -2.73 -12.68
C GLU A 120 -19.24 -3.16 -13.56
N CYS A 121 -18.04 -2.65 -13.24
CA CYS A 121 -16.80 -3.04 -13.91
C CYS A 121 -16.57 -4.56 -13.93
N ALA A 122 -15.87 -5.08 -14.94
CA ALA A 122 -15.34 -6.44 -14.87
C ALA A 122 -14.30 -6.54 -13.73
N SER A 123 -14.05 -7.73 -13.19
CA SER A 123 -13.01 -7.89 -12.16
C SER A 123 -11.64 -7.49 -12.72
N GLY A 124 -10.83 -6.80 -11.91
CA GLY A 124 -9.57 -6.19 -12.36
C GLY A 124 -9.71 -4.82 -13.03
N GLN A 125 -10.93 -4.25 -13.12
CA GLN A 125 -11.18 -2.89 -13.59
C GLN A 125 -11.87 -2.00 -12.55
N TRP A 126 -11.61 -0.69 -12.61
CA TRP A 126 -12.16 0.33 -11.72
C TRP A 126 -12.22 1.73 -12.38
N GLY A 127 -12.77 2.68 -11.65
CA GLY A 127 -12.77 4.10 -11.98
C GLY A 127 -13.84 4.51 -12.98
N ILE A 128 -13.65 5.68 -13.59
CA ILE A 128 -14.54 6.28 -14.58
C ILE A 128 -14.63 5.37 -15.80
N ASN A 129 -15.86 4.96 -16.12
CA ASN A 129 -16.23 4.10 -17.24
C ASN A 129 -15.38 2.80 -17.31
N CYS A 130 -14.91 2.33 -16.15
CA CYS A 130 -14.01 1.18 -16.00
C CYS A 130 -12.70 1.24 -16.80
N SER A 131 -12.23 2.47 -17.08
CA SER A 131 -11.02 2.75 -17.85
C SER A 131 -9.73 2.28 -17.19
N GLN A 132 -9.71 2.16 -15.86
CA GLN A 132 -8.50 1.82 -15.10
C GLN A 132 -8.42 0.33 -14.81
N ARG A 133 -7.18 -0.17 -14.66
CA ARG A 133 -6.91 -1.53 -14.17
C ARG A 133 -6.48 -1.50 -12.71
N CYS A 134 -6.86 -2.51 -11.95
CA CYS A 134 -6.37 -2.72 -10.59
C CYS A 134 -4.85 -2.92 -10.58
N SER A 135 -4.18 -2.58 -9.47
CA SER A 135 -2.76 -2.88 -9.31
C SER A 135 -2.52 -4.39 -9.37
N SER A 136 -1.46 -4.82 -10.05
CA SER A 136 -1.00 -6.22 -10.03
C SER A 136 -0.56 -6.68 -8.63
N GLY A 137 -0.29 -5.73 -7.72
CA GLY A 137 -0.05 -5.97 -6.30
C GLY A 137 -1.33 -6.19 -5.47
N CYS A 138 -2.53 -5.91 -6.01
CA CYS A 138 -3.76 -6.28 -5.32
C CYS A 138 -3.93 -7.81 -5.33
N TYR A 139 -4.44 -8.39 -4.24
CA TYR A 139 -4.76 -9.82 -4.20
C TYR A 139 -5.78 -10.20 -5.29
N LYS A 140 -5.47 -11.27 -6.04
CA LYS A 140 -6.21 -11.71 -7.26
C LYS A 140 -6.38 -10.62 -8.33
N SER A 141 -5.55 -9.56 -8.31
CA SER A 141 -5.75 -8.33 -9.09
C SER A 141 -7.14 -7.69 -8.88
N SER A 142 -7.78 -7.91 -7.73
CA SER A 142 -9.10 -7.37 -7.39
C SER A 142 -8.98 -6.07 -6.59
N CYS A 143 -9.79 -5.08 -6.91
CA CYS A 143 -9.83 -3.80 -6.21
C CYS A 143 -11.24 -3.19 -6.21
N ASN A 144 -11.47 -2.24 -5.29
CA ASN A 144 -12.71 -1.51 -5.19
C ASN A 144 -13.05 -0.77 -6.51
N ARG A 145 -14.27 -0.99 -7.02
CA ARG A 145 -14.69 -0.55 -8.36
C ARG A 145 -14.63 0.96 -8.57
N THR A 146 -14.87 1.72 -7.50
CA THR A 146 -14.93 3.19 -7.55
C THR A 146 -13.55 3.82 -7.38
N SER A 147 -12.71 3.25 -6.50
CA SER A 147 -11.51 3.92 -5.97
C SER A 147 -10.16 3.25 -6.30
N GLY A 148 -10.16 2.04 -6.87
CA GLY A 148 -8.92 1.32 -7.24
C GLY A 148 -8.12 0.75 -6.07
N ILE A 149 -8.62 0.97 -4.86
CA ILE A 149 -8.06 0.54 -3.58
C ILE A 149 -8.11 -0.99 -3.49
N CYS A 150 -6.98 -1.63 -3.13
CA CYS A 150 -6.89 -3.08 -2.96
C CYS A 150 -7.55 -3.50 -1.64
N ASP A 151 -8.87 -3.53 -1.61
CA ASP A 151 -9.73 -3.86 -0.47
C ASP A 151 -9.52 -5.30 0.04
N GLN A 152 -9.21 -6.23 -0.86
CA GLN A 152 -8.90 -7.63 -0.56
C GLN A 152 -7.43 -7.86 -0.13
N GLY A 153 -6.68 -6.78 0.15
CA GLY A 153 -5.28 -6.82 0.57
C GLY A 153 -4.27 -6.89 -0.58
N CYS A 154 -2.99 -6.87 -0.19
CA CYS A 154 -1.84 -6.76 -1.09
C CYS A 154 -1.07 -8.07 -1.19
N LEU A 155 -0.91 -8.65 -2.37
CA LEU A 155 -0.01 -9.79 -2.55
C LEU A 155 1.44 -9.30 -2.68
N GLY A 156 2.33 -9.79 -1.81
CA GLY A 156 3.77 -9.48 -1.80
C GLY A 156 4.14 -8.04 -1.44
N ASN A 157 3.20 -7.26 -0.91
CA ASN A 157 3.42 -5.88 -0.47
C ASN A 157 2.85 -5.64 0.94
N SER A 158 3.48 -4.72 1.67
CA SER A 158 3.32 -4.46 3.12
C SER A 158 2.48 -3.22 3.44
N ASP A 159 2.06 -2.45 2.44
CA ASP A 159 1.32 -1.19 2.58
C ASP A 159 -0.13 -1.28 2.04
N PRO A 160 -1.00 -2.11 2.65
CA PRO A 160 -2.41 -2.08 2.31
C PRO A 160 -3.02 -0.71 2.65
N PRO A 161 -3.93 -0.19 1.82
CA PRO A 161 -4.52 -0.84 0.64
C PRO A 161 -3.95 -0.31 -0.70
N LYS A 162 -2.68 0.15 -0.72
CA LYS A 162 -2.04 0.78 -1.89
C LYS A 162 -1.03 -0.13 -2.62
N CYS A 163 -0.42 -1.09 -1.92
CA CYS A 163 0.42 -2.15 -2.48
C CYS A 163 1.59 -1.64 -3.36
N ARG A 164 2.40 -0.72 -2.83
CA ARG A 164 3.59 -0.14 -3.47
C ARG A 164 4.90 -0.58 -2.81
N SER A 165 4.85 -1.00 -1.55
CA SER A 165 6.00 -1.33 -0.71
C SER A 165 6.13 -2.84 -0.61
N LYS A 166 7.16 -3.43 -1.22
CA LYS A 166 7.40 -4.90 -1.18
C LYS A 166 7.53 -5.43 0.26
N CYS A 167 7.32 -6.73 0.46
CA CYS A 167 7.63 -7.37 1.74
C CYS A 167 9.11 -7.27 2.11
N SER A 168 9.39 -7.16 3.41
CA SER A 168 10.72 -7.31 3.97
C SER A 168 11.28 -8.73 3.73
N PRO A 169 12.61 -8.90 3.63
CA PRO A 169 13.22 -10.22 3.63
C PRO A 169 12.74 -11.06 4.83
N GLY A 170 12.31 -12.30 4.58
CA GLY A 170 11.71 -13.17 5.60
C GLY A 170 10.17 -13.20 5.60
N GLN A 171 9.50 -12.35 4.82
CA GLN A 171 8.03 -12.27 4.75
C GLN A 171 7.49 -12.36 3.32
N TRP A 172 6.27 -12.90 3.17
CA TRP A 172 5.59 -13.09 1.88
C TRP A 172 4.06 -13.18 2.01
N GLY A 173 3.38 -13.29 0.88
CA GLY A 173 1.94 -13.53 0.79
C GLY A 173 1.10 -12.26 0.94
N ILE A 174 -0.15 -12.41 1.37
CA ILE A 174 -1.09 -11.27 1.51
C ILE A 174 -0.68 -10.43 2.72
N ASN A 175 -0.50 -9.12 2.52
CA ASN A 175 -0.06 -8.14 3.52
C ASN A 175 1.23 -8.56 4.26
N CYS A 176 2.10 -9.36 3.60
CA CYS A 176 3.33 -9.92 4.19
C CYS A 176 3.11 -10.76 5.48
N SER A 177 1.91 -11.33 5.63
CA SER A 177 1.48 -12.05 6.85
C SER A 177 2.09 -13.44 7.04
N GLN A 178 2.77 -14.00 6.03
CA GLN A 178 3.42 -15.30 6.12
C GLN A 178 4.95 -15.15 6.19
N THR A 179 5.60 -16.03 6.94
CA THR A 179 7.06 -16.09 7.05
C THR A 179 7.67 -17.07 6.03
N CYS A 180 8.89 -16.79 5.59
CA CYS A 180 9.66 -17.72 4.75
C CYS A 180 10.04 -19.00 5.53
N SER A 181 10.28 -20.11 4.81
CA SER A 181 10.88 -21.30 5.43
C SER A 181 12.23 -20.93 6.07
N GLN A 182 12.50 -21.49 7.26
CA GLN A 182 13.81 -21.36 7.91
C GLN A 182 14.92 -22.00 7.07
N GLY A 183 14.57 -22.94 6.18
CA GLY A 183 15.47 -23.54 5.20
C GLY A 183 15.81 -22.66 3.98
N CYS A 184 15.16 -21.51 3.78
CA CYS A 184 15.55 -20.60 2.69
C CYS A 184 16.97 -20.03 2.95
N LEU A 185 17.80 -19.95 1.90
CA LEU A 185 19.10 -19.27 2.00
C LEU A 185 18.93 -17.81 2.46
N SER A 186 19.70 -17.40 3.47
CA SER A 186 19.57 -16.09 4.15
C SER A 186 18.16 -15.81 4.72
N SER A 187 17.38 -16.85 5.03
CA SER A 187 15.97 -16.77 5.46
C SER A 187 15.08 -15.96 4.49
N SER A 188 15.45 -15.89 3.21
CA SER A 188 14.87 -14.99 2.21
C SER A 188 14.14 -15.77 1.12
N CYS A 189 12.86 -15.48 0.94
CA CYS A 189 11.99 -16.06 -0.08
C CYS A 189 11.34 -15.00 -0.95
N ASN A 190 10.68 -15.46 -2.02
CA ASN A 190 9.89 -14.66 -2.94
C ASN A 190 8.66 -14.08 -2.23
N ALA A 191 8.52 -12.76 -2.22
CA ALA A 191 7.42 -12.07 -1.54
C ALA A 191 6.02 -12.47 -2.05
N LEU A 192 5.89 -12.94 -3.31
CA LEU A 192 4.61 -13.34 -3.89
C LEU A 192 4.24 -14.79 -3.56
N THR A 193 5.21 -15.72 -3.63
CA THR A 193 4.96 -17.17 -3.62
C THR A 193 5.52 -17.92 -2.41
N GLY A 194 6.34 -17.30 -1.57
CA GLY A 194 7.02 -17.96 -0.45
C GLY A 194 8.19 -18.86 -0.84
N HIS A 195 8.49 -18.94 -2.14
CA HIS A 195 9.53 -19.79 -2.71
C HIS A 195 10.94 -19.31 -2.35
N CYS A 196 11.81 -20.22 -1.89
CA CYS A 196 13.21 -19.96 -1.63
C CYS A 196 14.02 -19.96 -2.94
N ASP A 197 13.78 -18.99 -3.83
CA ASP A 197 14.37 -18.91 -5.19
C ASP A 197 15.91 -18.90 -5.21
N LYS A 198 16.55 -18.58 -4.08
CA LYS A 198 18.02 -18.60 -3.88
C LYS A 198 18.58 -19.95 -3.41
N GLY A 199 17.73 -20.98 -3.31
CA GLY A 199 18.10 -22.30 -2.82
C GLY A 199 17.87 -22.51 -1.32
N CYS A 200 18.09 -23.75 -0.91
CA CYS A 200 17.75 -24.31 0.39
C CYS A 200 18.99 -24.61 1.24
N LEU A 201 19.22 -23.91 2.36
CA LEU A 201 20.35 -24.21 3.24
C LEU A 201 20.04 -25.42 4.15
N GLY A 202 20.57 -26.59 3.80
CA GLY A 202 20.37 -27.84 4.54
C GLY A 202 19.05 -28.57 4.26
N TYR A 203 18.38 -28.24 3.16
CA TYR A 203 17.16 -28.93 2.70
C TYR A 203 17.30 -29.29 1.22
N SER A 204 16.68 -30.40 0.82
CA SER A 204 16.89 -31.06 -0.48
C SER A 204 15.88 -30.66 -1.56
N ASN A 205 14.77 -30.00 -1.20
CA ASN A 205 13.65 -29.74 -2.11
C ASN A 205 13.38 -28.23 -2.37
N PRO A 206 14.22 -27.55 -3.17
CA PRO A 206 13.88 -26.23 -3.67
C PRO A 206 12.61 -26.31 -4.56
N PRO A 207 11.72 -25.30 -4.52
CA PRO A 207 11.85 -24.04 -3.78
C PRO A 207 11.21 -24.05 -2.37
N LEU A 208 10.75 -25.19 -1.85
CA LEU A 208 9.98 -25.26 -0.60
C LEU A 208 10.84 -25.36 0.66
N CYS A 209 12.00 -26.02 0.55
CA CYS A 209 12.96 -26.20 1.64
C CYS A 209 12.31 -26.69 2.96
N ASN A 210 11.65 -27.84 2.90
CA ASN A 210 11.01 -28.49 4.05
C ASN A 210 11.36 -29.98 4.22
N LEU A 211 12.08 -30.59 3.27
CA LEU A 211 12.74 -31.90 3.43
C LEU A 211 14.22 -31.66 3.71
N THR A 212 14.72 -32.08 4.87
CA THR A 212 16.14 -31.94 5.24
C THR A 212 17.06 -32.74 4.30
N CYS A 213 18.36 -32.45 4.31
CA CYS A 213 19.34 -33.33 3.65
C CYS A 213 19.33 -34.74 4.26
N SER A 214 19.70 -35.73 3.45
CA SER A 214 19.96 -37.09 3.90
C SER A 214 21.27 -37.16 4.68
N SER A 215 21.41 -38.14 5.58
CA SER A 215 22.64 -38.38 6.34
C SER A 215 23.82 -38.59 5.39
N GLY A 216 24.82 -37.71 5.46
CA GLY A 216 25.97 -37.69 4.55
C GLY A 216 26.06 -36.43 3.69
N ASP A 217 24.97 -35.66 3.53
CA ASP A 217 24.91 -34.46 2.69
C ASP A 217 24.54 -33.18 3.48
N TRP A 218 25.05 -32.03 3.02
CA TRP A 218 24.85 -30.72 3.66
C TRP A 218 24.93 -29.53 2.70
N GLY A 219 24.62 -28.35 3.22
CA GLY A 219 24.79 -27.07 2.53
C GLY A 219 23.61 -26.71 1.61
N VAL A 220 23.85 -25.80 0.66
CA VAL A 220 22.78 -25.32 -0.22
C VAL A 220 22.34 -26.42 -1.18
N ASN A 221 21.06 -26.74 -1.20
CA ASN A 221 20.44 -27.84 -1.94
C ASN A 221 21.12 -29.21 -1.70
N CYS A 222 21.73 -29.41 -0.52
CA CYS A 222 22.50 -30.63 -0.18
C CYS A 222 23.67 -30.92 -1.15
N SER A 223 24.25 -29.89 -1.75
CA SER A 223 25.29 -30.00 -2.80
C SER A 223 26.70 -30.36 -2.30
N LYS A 224 26.88 -30.65 -1.01
CA LYS A 224 28.17 -31.03 -0.41
C LYS A 224 28.03 -32.28 0.43
N THR A 225 29.04 -33.15 0.41
CA THR A 225 29.13 -34.32 1.30
C THR A 225 29.83 -33.97 2.62
N CYS A 226 29.48 -34.67 3.70
CA CYS A 226 30.16 -34.60 5.00
C CYS A 226 31.64 -35.03 4.91
N SER A 227 32.46 -34.63 5.88
CA SER A 227 33.83 -35.16 6.00
C SER A 227 33.79 -36.67 6.28
N LYS A 228 34.67 -37.44 5.63
CA LYS A 228 34.86 -38.87 5.94
C LYS A 228 35.34 -39.13 7.36
N GLY A 229 35.86 -38.09 8.05
CA GLY A 229 36.22 -38.14 9.46
C GLY A 229 35.06 -37.92 10.43
N CYS A 230 33.87 -37.46 9.98
CA CYS A 230 32.71 -37.36 10.86
C CYS A 230 32.29 -38.76 11.36
N TYR A 231 31.99 -38.89 12.65
CA TYR A 231 31.47 -40.14 13.20
C TYR A 231 30.18 -40.58 12.48
N ASN A 232 30.12 -41.85 12.06
CA ASN A 232 29.05 -42.43 11.21
C ASN A 232 28.74 -41.64 9.91
N SER A 233 29.70 -40.87 9.39
CA SER A 233 29.49 -39.91 8.28
C SER A 233 28.39 -38.87 8.54
N TYR A 234 28.02 -38.65 9.80
CA TYR A 234 26.96 -37.72 10.18
C TYR A 234 27.53 -36.31 10.43
N CYS A 235 27.06 -35.35 9.64
CA CYS A 235 27.33 -33.93 9.86
C CYS A 235 26.04 -33.10 9.83
N ASN A 236 26.14 -31.90 10.38
CA ASN A 236 25.07 -30.93 10.40
C ASN A 236 24.65 -30.53 8.97
N HIS A 237 23.41 -30.84 8.61
CA HIS A 237 22.87 -30.61 7.28
C HIS A 237 22.99 -29.16 6.78
N ALA A 238 23.03 -28.15 7.66
CA ALA A 238 23.15 -26.76 7.24
C ALA A 238 24.60 -26.32 6.96
N ASN A 239 25.57 -26.69 7.82
CA ASN A 239 26.91 -26.10 7.83
C ASN A 239 28.09 -27.11 7.77
N GLY A 240 27.83 -28.41 7.71
CA GLY A 240 28.86 -29.46 7.52
C GLY A 240 29.65 -29.85 8.77
N VAL A 241 29.32 -29.28 9.94
CA VAL A 241 29.96 -29.51 11.24
C VAL A 241 29.70 -30.95 11.69
N CYS A 242 30.74 -31.71 12.04
CA CYS A 242 30.60 -33.07 12.59
C CYS A 242 30.15 -33.03 14.07
N ASP A 243 28.88 -32.67 14.32
CA ASP A 243 28.30 -32.47 15.67
C ASP A 243 28.43 -33.69 16.61
N GLN A 244 28.64 -34.90 16.05
CA GLN A 244 28.80 -36.16 16.80
C GLN A 244 30.27 -36.56 17.01
N GLY A 245 31.22 -35.66 16.72
CA GLY A 245 32.65 -35.89 16.87
C GLY A 245 33.35 -36.46 15.63
N CYS A 246 34.67 -36.55 15.73
CA CYS A 246 35.57 -36.98 14.67
C CYS A 246 36.17 -38.36 14.97
N LEU A 247 36.02 -39.35 14.10
CA LEU A 247 36.67 -40.66 14.27
C LEU A 247 38.09 -40.62 13.71
N GLY A 248 39.09 -40.61 14.59
CA GLY A 248 40.52 -40.60 14.24
C GLY A 248 41.14 -39.22 13.98
N TYR A 249 40.46 -38.14 14.35
CA TYR A 249 40.96 -36.76 14.21
C TYR A 249 40.76 -35.94 15.50
N ASN A 250 41.70 -35.03 15.79
CA ASN A 250 41.76 -34.24 17.03
C ASN A 250 41.17 -32.82 16.91
N ASP A 251 40.64 -32.44 15.73
CA ASP A 251 40.09 -31.11 15.44
C ASP A 251 38.57 -31.09 15.12
N PRO A 252 37.70 -31.44 16.10
CA PRO A 252 36.28 -31.14 16.00
C PRO A 252 36.05 -29.63 15.75
N PRO A 253 35.13 -29.26 14.84
CA PRO A 253 34.19 -30.12 14.13
C PRO A 253 34.56 -30.42 12.66
N GLN A 254 35.82 -30.19 12.27
CA GLN A 254 36.24 -30.25 10.85
C GLN A 254 36.82 -31.61 10.46
N CYS A 255 37.44 -32.33 11.41
CA CYS A 255 38.03 -33.65 11.21
C CYS A 255 39.03 -33.70 10.04
N GLN A 256 40.08 -32.88 10.13
CA GLN A 256 41.16 -32.76 9.14
C GLN A 256 42.53 -33.16 9.73
N SER A 257 42.72 -32.97 11.03
CA SER A 257 43.96 -33.20 11.76
C SER A 257 43.93 -34.57 12.45
N ILE A 258 44.64 -35.55 11.88
CA ILE A 258 44.67 -36.94 12.39
C ILE A 258 45.18 -36.99 13.84
N CYS A 259 44.73 -37.97 14.63
CA CYS A 259 45.14 -38.14 16.02
C CYS A 259 46.65 -38.08 16.24
N SER A 260 47.02 -37.41 17.33
CA SER A 260 48.39 -37.38 17.84
C SER A 260 48.87 -38.79 18.20
N HIS A 261 50.18 -39.01 18.10
CA HIS A 261 50.80 -40.30 18.37
C HIS A 261 50.41 -40.86 19.75
N GLY A 262 49.89 -42.09 19.80
CA GLY A 262 49.45 -42.77 21.01
C GLY A 262 47.94 -42.65 21.30
N LEU A 263 47.18 -41.93 20.47
CA LEU A 263 45.73 -41.73 20.62
C LEU A 263 44.93 -42.20 19.40
N TRP A 264 43.68 -42.61 19.62
CA TRP A 264 42.74 -43.05 18.59
C TRP A 264 41.27 -42.81 18.99
N GLY A 265 40.35 -43.21 18.11
CA GLY A 265 38.91 -43.21 18.41
C GLY A 265 38.25 -41.84 18.21
N ILE A 266 37.09 -41.63 18.84
CA ILE A 266 36.32 -40.39 18.67
C ILE A 266 37.03 -39.25 19.42
N ASN A 267 37.31 -38.16 18.71
CA ASN A 267 38.05 -36.98 19.16
C ASN A 267 39.44 -37.32 19.76
N CYS A 268 40.01 -38.48 19.39
CA CYS A 268 41.26 -39.00 19.95
C CYS A 268 41.22 -39.23 21.48
N SER A 269 40.04 -39.61 21.99
CA SER A 269 39.81 -39.81 23.44
C SER A 269 40.38 -41.12 23.99
N GLU A 270 40.64 -42.10 23.12
CA GLU A 270 41.16 -43.42 23.50
C GLU A 270 42.68 -43.49 23.36
N THR A 271 43.34 -44.28 24.21
CA THR A 271 44.79 -44.52 24.15
C THR A 271 45.11 -45.82 23.40
N CYS A 272 46.23 -45.85 22.67
CA CYS A 272 46.74 -47.08 22.06
C CYS A 272 47.11 -48.11 23.14
N SER A 273 47.05 -49.41 22.82
CA SER A 273 47.55 -50.45 23.72
C SER A 273 49.04 -50.22 24.05
N GLU A 274 49.42 -50.39 25.32
CA GLU A 274 50.82 -50.40 25.76
C GLU A 274 51.65 -51.44 25.01
N GLY A 275 51.00 -52.51 24.51
CA GLY A 275 51.62 -53.56 23.71
C GLY A 275 51.88 -53.22 22.24
N CYS A 276 51.37 -52.10 21.72
CA CYS A 276 51.69 -51.67 20.35
C CYS A 276 53.19 -51.34 20.23
N LEU A 277 53.84 -51.74 19.13
CA LEU A 277 55.23 -51.37 18.88
C LEU A 277 55.40 -49.83 18.84
N ASN A 278 56.34 -49.32 19.65
CA ASN A 278 56.54 -47.89 19.93
C ASN A 278 55.29 -47.15 20.48
N SER A 279 54.30 -47.85 21.06
CA SER A 279 52.99 -47.29 21.46
C SER A 279 52.22 -46.64 20.30
N SER A 280 52.43 -47.13 19.07
CA SER A 280 51.86 -46.57 17.84
C SER A 280 50.71 -47.45 17.31
N CYS A 281 49.49 -46.90 17.27
CA CYS A 281 48.31 -47.55 16.70
C CYS A 281 47.62 -46.70 15.62
N ASN A 282 46.69 -47.32 14.92
CA ASN A 282 45.84 -46.73 13.90
C ASN A 282 44.83 -45.76 14.54
N ALA A 283 44.83 -44.49 14.12
CA ALA A 283 43.97 -43.45 14.68
C ALA A 283 42.47 -43.76 14.60
N LEU A 284 42.01 -44.55 13.61
CA LEU A 284 40.59 -44.87 13.42
C LEU A 284 40.16 -46.11 14.21
N THR A 285 41.02 -47.13 14.33
CA THR A 285 40.64 -48.47 14.84
C THR A 285 41.35 -48.91 16.12
N GLY A 286 42.36 -48.18 16.60
CA GLY A 286 43.17 -48.57 17.76
C GLY A 286 44.14 -49.73 17.50
N HIS A 287 44.17 -50.23 16.26
CA HIS A 287 44.97 -51.39 15.85
C HIS A 287 46.46 -51.07 15.80
N CYS A 288 47.29 -51.92 16.39
CA CYS A 288 48.75 -51.82 16.36
C CYS A 288 49.32 -52.31 15.01
N ASP A 289 49.04 -51.61 13.92
CA ASP A 289 49.39 -51.99 12.53
C ASP A 289 50.90 -52.22 12.27
N LYS A 290 51.76 -51.90 13.25
CA LYS A 290 53.23 -52.04 13.19
C LYS A 290 53.79 -53.21 14.01
N GLY A 291 52.94 -54.00 14.67
CA GLY A 291 53.36 -55.13 15.51
C GLY A 291 53.10 -54.94 17.01
N CYS A 292 53.37 -56.01 17.76
CA CYS A 292 53.05 -56.23 19.16
C CYS A 292 54.32 -56.56 19.98
N LEU A 293 54.91 -55.61 20.71
CA LEU A 293 56.14 -55.88 21.46
C LEU A 293 55.86 -56.63 22.77
N GLY A 294 56.13 -57.92 22.80
CA GLY A 294 55.87 -58.80 23.95
C GLY A 294 54.41 -59.25 24.10
N TYR A 295 53.61 -59.11 23.04
CA TYR A 295 52.21 -59.54 22.95
C TYR A 295 51.97 -60.36 21.68
N SER A 296 51.09 -61.36 21.75
CA SER A 296 50.97 -62.45 20.77
C SER A 296 49.82 -62.30 19.75
N ASN A 297 48.93 -61.31 19.92
CA ASN A 297 47.73 -61.17 19.11
C ASN A 297 47.62 -59.84 18.34
N PRO A 298 48.41 -59.63 17.28
CA PRO A 298 48.18 -58.53 16.36
C PRO A 298 46.80 -58.63 15.71
N PRO A 299 46.09 -57.50 15.51
CA PRO A 299 46.52 -56.13 15.75
C PRO A 299 46.10 -55.55 17.13
N LEU A 300 45.62 -56.37 18.06
CA LEU A 300 45.07 -55.89 19.35
C LEU A 300 46.13 -55.77 20.46
N CYS A 301 47.18 -56.59 20.40
CA CYS A 301 48.31 -56.60 21.35
C CYS A 301 47.87 -56.50 22.82
N ASN A 302 46.98 -57.39 23.25
CA ASN A 302 46.47 -57.46 24.63
C ASN A 302 46.59 -58.84 25.30
N LEU A 303 46.96 -59.88 24.54
CA LEU A 303 47.45 -61.16 25.06
C LEU A 303 48.97 -61.14 25.08
N THR A 304 49.61 -61.45 26.21
CA THR A 304 51.07 -61.48 26.33
C THR A 304 51.68 -62.64 25.54
N CYS A 305 53.00 -62.65 25.33
CA CYS A 305 53.71 -63.84 24.87
C CYS A 305 53.55 -65.03 25.82
N SER A 306 53.71 -66.24 25.29
CA SER A 306 53.82 -67.46 26.08
C SER A 306 55.17 -67.51 26.80
N SER A 307 55.27 -68.32 27.86
CA SER A 307 56.57 -68.58 28.50
C SER A 307 57.51 -69.29 27.52
N GLY A 308 58.60 -68.63 27.14
CA GLY A 308 59.53 -69.09 26.10
C GLY A 308 59.57 -68.24 24.82
N GLU A 309 58.67 -67.26 24.68
CA GLU A 309 58.54 -66.41 23.50
C GLU A 309 58.69 -64.91 23.86
N TRP A 310 59.30 -64.12 22.99
CA TRP A 310 59.53 -62.68 23.19
C TRP A 310 59.59 -61.89 21.86
N GLY A 311 59.78 -60.57 21.98
CA GLY A 311 59.99 -59.69 20.83
C GLY A 311 58.70 -59.28 20.13
N ASP A 312 58.79 -58.90 18.86
CA ASP A 312 57.63 -58.45 18.08
C ASP A 312 56.74 -59.63 17.68
N ASN A 313 55.45 -59.53 17.99
CA ASN A 313 54.42 -60.58 17.81
C ASN A 313 54.81 -61.93 18.44
N CYS A 314 55.71 -61.92 19.44
CA CYS A 314 56.29 -63.11 20.07
C CYS A 314 57.05 -64.02 19.09
N SER A 315 57.63 -63.44 18.02
CA SER A 315 58.30 -64.19 16.94
C SER A 315 59.66 -64.77 17.33
N GLU A 316 60.28 -64.29 18.40
CA GLU A 316 61.60 -64.72 18.86
C GLU A 316 61.47 -65.71 20.04
N THR A 317 62.26 -66.78 20.04
CA THR A 317 62.33 -67.72 21.17
C THR A 317 63.35 -67.25 22.20
N CYS A 318 63.06 -67.48 23.49
CA CYS A 318 64.04 -67.30 24.56
C CYS A 318 65.28 -68.19 24.33
N SER A 319 66.46 -67.70 24.70
CA SER A 319 67.70 -68.47 24.61
C SER A 319 67.62 -69.76 25.42
N GLU A 320 68.07 -70.89 24.87
CA GLU A 320 68.19 -72.19 25.57
C GLU A 320 69.12 -72.11 26.81
N ARG A 321 69.91 -71.03 26.91
CA ARG A 321 70.77 -70.73 28.06
C ARG A 321 69.99 -70.13 29.25
N CYS A 322 68.81 -69.55 29.01
CA CYS A 322 67.94 -69.05 30.07
C CYS A 322 67.39 -70.22 30.88
N TYR A 323 67.34 -70.08 32.21
CA TYR A 323 66.77 -71.11 33.07
C TYR A 323 65.28 -71.35 32.74
N ASN A 324 64.91 -72.62 32.54
CA ASN A 324 63.59 -73.05 32.04
C ASN A 324 63.13 -72.33 30.75
N SER A 325 64.08 -71.88 29.91
CA SER A 325 63.82 -71.02 28.74
C SER A 325 62.97 -69.78 29.07
N SER A 326 63.05 -69.26 30.31
CA SER A 326 62.27 -68.10 30.76
C SER A 326 63.04 -66.79 30.55
N CYS A 327 62.48 -65.90 29.73
CA CYS A 327 63.06 -64.61 29.42
C CYS A 327 61.99 -63.52 29.28
N ASN A 328 62.44 -62.27 29.44
CA ASN A 328 61.58 -61.10 29.41
C ASN A 328 60.95 -60.94 28.02
N ARG A 329 59.62 -61.03 27.97
CA ARG A 329 58.79 -60.96 26.76
C ARG A 329 59.07 -59.78 25.82
N THR A 330 59.70 -58.69 26.30
CA THR A 330 59.98 -57.50 25.47
C THR A 330 61.41 -57.43 24.92
N ASN A 331 62.40 -58.04 25.56
CA ASN A 331 63.82 -57.86 25.21
C ASN A 331 64.71 -59.12 25.31
N GLY A 332 64.16 -60.30 25.60
CA GLY A 332 64.87 -61.58 25.50
C GLY A 332 65.83 -61.89 26.66
N VAL A 333 65.94 -60.98 27.63
CA VAL A 333 66.84 -61.07 28.79
C VAL A 333 66.35 -62.15 29.77
N CYS A 334 67.23 -63.03 30.26
CA CYS A 334 66.82 -64.22 31.03
C CYS A 334 66.32 -63.85 32.45
N ASP A 335 65.00 -63.96 32.68
CA ASP A 335 64.33 -63.46 33.90
C ASP A 335 64.73 -64.20 35.19
N GLN A 336 65.26 -65.42 35.08
CA GLN A 336 65.62 -66.29 36.21
C GLN A 336 67.11 -66.67 36.23
N GLY A 337 67.94 -66.03 35.41
CA GLY A 337 69.36 -66.35 35.25
C GLY A 337 69.63 -67.49 34.27
N CYS A 338 70.85 -68.02 34.32
CA CYS A 338 71.45 -68.84 33.25
C CYS A 338 71.76 -70.26 33.70
N LEU A 339 71.46 -71.28 32.88
CA LEU A 339 71.92 -72.64 33.11
C LEU A 339 73.30 -72.85 32.46
N GLY A 340 74.36 -72.99 33.27
CA GLY A 340 75.72 -73.25 32.78
C GLY A 340 76.54 -72.01 32.35
N TYR A 341 76.07 -70.80 32.67
CA TYR A 341 76.77 -69.53 32.41
C TYR A 341 76.83 -68.68 33.69
N ASN A 342 77.88 -67.87 33.83
CA ASN A 342 78.21 -67.12 35.05
C ASN A 342 77.87 -65.62 34.98
N ASP A 343 77.35 -65.14 33.85
CA ASP A 343 77.02 -63.74 33.56
C ASP A 343 75.51 -63.51 33.30
N PRO A 344 74.64 -63.77 34.30
CA PRO A 344 73.25 -63.36 34.21
C PRO A 344 73.13 -61.83 34.15
N PRO A 345 72.20 -61.28 33.34
CA PRO A 345 71.09 -61.99 32.71
C PRO A 345 71.29 -62.29 31.21
N GLU A 346 72.52 -62.16 30.69
CA GLU A 346 72.85 -62.23 29.26
C GLU A 346 73.38 -63.61 28.82
N CYS A 347 73.96 -64.38 29.75
CA CYS A 347 74.33 -65.78 29.55
C CYS A 347 75.30 -66.01 28.38
N ASN A 348 76.39 -65.24 28.31
CA ASN A 348 77.41 -65.33 27.25
C ASN A 348 78.67 -66.10 27.69
N SER A 349 78.96 -66.12 29.00
CA SER A 349 80.20 -66.63 29.58
C SER A 349 79.94 -67.93 30.33
N THR A 350 80.41 -69.06 29.79
CA THR A 350 80.23 -70.39 30.39
C THR A 350 80.83 -70.48 31.79
N CYS A 351 80.35 -71.42 32.61
CA CYS A 351 80.89 -71.64 33.96
C CYS A 351 82.42 -71.80 34.00
N PHE A 352 83.00 -71.34 35.12
CA PHE A 352 84.38 -71.61 35.45
C PHE A 352 84.58 -73.12 35.66
N ASN A 353 85.74 -73.65 35.30
CA ASN A 353 86.02 -75.08 35.43
C ASN A 353 85.84 -75.56 36.89
N GLY A 354 85.23 -76.74 37.07
CA GLY A 354 84.80 -77.24 38.37
C GLY A 354 83.38 -76.81 38.81
N HIS A 355 82.69 -75.96 38.04
CA HIS A 355 81.33 -75.47 38.37
C HIS A 355 80.31 -75.71 37.25
N TRP A 356 79.04 -75.88 37.64
CA TRP A 356 77.91 -76.14 36.75
C TRP A 356 76.58 -75.64 37.34
N GLY A 357 75.50 -75.79 36.57
CA GLY A 357 74.13 -75.53 37.01
C GLY A 357 73.73 -74.05 36.92
N LEU A 358 72.62 -73.70 37.59
CA LEU A 358 72.05 -72.35 37.56
C LEU A 358 73.04 -71.32 38.15
N ASN A 359 73.41 -70.33 37.34
CA ASN A 359 74.40 -69.29 37.63
C ASN A 359 75.73 -69.87 38.18
N CYS A 360 76.10 -71.09 37.74
CA CYS A 360 77.31 -71.83 38.16
C CYS A 360 77.42 -72.09 39.67
N SER A 361 76.28 -72.13 40.36
CA SER A 361 76.19 -72.28 41.83
C SER A 361 76.54 -73.68 42.36
N GLN A 362 76.68 -74.69 41.50
CA GLN A 362 76.99 -76.07 41.88
C GLN A 362 78.42 -76.44 41.46
N THR A 363 79.05 -77.39 42.16
CA THR A 363 80.40 -77.91 41.87
C THR A 363 80.34 -79.28 41.20
N CYS A 364 81.28 -79.57 40.30
CA CYS A 364 81.33 -80.83 39.57
C CYS A 364 81.54 -82.05 40.50
N PRO A 365 80.93 -83.22 40.21
CA PRO A 365 81.13 -84.44 41.01
C PRO A 365 82.59 -84.91 41.06
N GLU A 366 83.05 -85.36 42.23
CA GLU A 366 84.45 -85.84 42.43
C GLU A 366 84.84 -87.06 41.56
N ILE A 367 83.84 -87.80 41.04
CA ILE A 367 84.05 -88.93 40.12
C ILE A 367 84.46 -88.52 38.70
N CYS A 368 84.35 -87.22 38.37
CA CYS A 368 84.71 -86.69 37.07
C CYS A 368 86.21 -86.45 36.95
N LEU A 369 86.80 -86.84 35.81
CA LEU A 369 88.23 -86.68 35.57
C LEU A 369 88.62 -85.18 35.60
N ASN A 370 89.64 -84.86 36.39
CA ASN A 370 90.11 -83.49 36.65
C ASN A 370 89.04 -82.52 37.19
N SER A 371 87.96 -83.03 37.81
CA SER A 371 86.78 -82.25 38.22
C SER A 371 86.10 -81.49 37.07
N SER A 372 86.31 -81.90 35.82
CA SER A 372 85.68 -81.32 34.64
C SER A 372 84.29 -81.94 34.45
N CYS A 373 83.27 -81.10 34.29
CA CYS A 373 81.92 -81.54 33.97
C CYS A 373 81.20 -80.56 33.05
N LEU A 374 80.18 -81.06 32.35
CA LEU A 374 79.36 -80.29 31.44
C LEU A 374 78.61 -79.20 32.23
N ALA A 375 78.89 -77.93 31.93
CA ALA A 375 78.40 -76.79 32.72
C ALA A 375 76.87 -76.73 32.90
N THR A 376 76.10 -77.34 31.98
CA THR A 376 74.63 -77.41 32.03
C THR A 376 74.06 -78.59 32.82
N SER A 377 74.73 -79.76 32.84
CA SER A 377 74.17 -81.01 33.41
C SER A 377 74.94 -81.61 34.59
N GLY A 378 76.20 -81.20 34.81
CA GLY A 378 77.06 -81.78 35.86
C GLY A 378 77.68 -83.14 35.49
N GLU A 379 77.43 -83.65 34.28
CA GLU A 379 77.98 -84.92 33.80
C GLU A 379 79.44 -84.80 33.39
N CYS A 380 80.25 -85.86 33.59
CA CYS A 380 81.69 -85.81 33.39
C CYS A 380 82.09 -85.78 31.90
N ASP A 381 82.40 -84.60 31.37
CA ASP A 381 82.69 -84.38 29.94
C ASP A 381 84.05 -84.97 29.51
N GLN A 382 85.04 -84.94 30.41
CA GLN A 382 86.34 -85.61 30.23
C GLN A 382 86.33 -87.09 30.66
N GLY A 383 85.14 -87.65 30.93
CA GLY A 383 84.95 -89.03 31.35
C GLY A 383 85.06 -89.29 32.86
N PHE A 384 84.77 -90.53 33.25
CA PHE A 384 84.66 -90.98 34.64
C PHE A 384 85.94 -91.68 35.12
N LEU A 385 86.27 -91.52 36.40
CA LEU A 385 87.36 -92.24 37.07
C LEU A 385 86.99 -93.72 37.33
N GLY A 386 87.16 -94.58 36.31
CA GLY A 386 86.84 -96.01 36.37
C GLY A 386 88.04 -96.94 36.15
N TYR A 387 88.21 -97.93 37.03
CA TYR A 387 89.20 -99.02 36.89
C TYR A 387 88.55 -100.32 36.44
N SER A 388 89.22 -101.11 35.59
CA SER A 388 88.80 -102.45 35.21
C SER A 388 89.98 -103.36 34.82
N LYS A 389 89.80 -104.67 35.05
CA LYS A 389 90.60 -105.82 34.60
C LYS A 389 89.58 -106.93 34.29
N GLU A 390 89.64 -107.70 33.20
CA GLU A 390 90.68 -107.92 32.19
C GLU A 390 90.05 -108.22 30.80
N ASN A 391 90.87 -108.47 29.77
CA ASN A 391 90.51 -108.96 28.41
C ASN A 391 90.06 -107.95 27.32
N ASN A 392 90.93 -106.98 27.03
CA ASN A 392 91.27 -106.45 25.68
C ASN A 392 90.24 -106.51 24.52
N LEU A 393 89.64 -105.35 24.15
CA LEU A 393 89.33 -104.89 22.77
C LEU A 393 88.74 -103.46 22.79
N GLN A 394 88.77 -102.69 21.68
CA GLN A 394 88.26 -101.30 21.58
C GLN A 394 87.55 -100.98 20.24
N ARG A 395 86.36 -100.33 20.26
CA ARG A 395 85.71 -99.53 19.17
C ARG A 395 84.34 -98.90 19.57
N VAL A 396 83.68 -98.03 18.77
CA VAL A 396 83.95 -96.57 18.57
C VAL A 396 82.93 -95.88 17.60
N VAL A 397 82.42 -94.67 17.95
CA VAL A 397 81.93 -93.52 17.10
C VAL A 397 80.46 -93.39 16.53
N MET A 398 79.80 -92.26 16.91
CA MET A 398 78.88 -91.26 16.22
C MET A 398 77.45 -91.56 15.64
N ASP A 399 76.86 -90.62 14.84
CA ASP A 399 75.50 -89.97 14.95
C ASP A 399 74.97 -89.35 13.59
N PHE A 400 73.65 -88.93 13.39
CA PHE A 400 73.09 -87.92 12.38
C PHE A 400 71.52 -87.65 12.26
N ASN A 401 71.03 -86.80 11.30
CA ASN A 401 69.73 -86.01 11.22
C ASN A 401 68.82 -86.04 9.88
N ILE A 402 67.68 -85.25 9.78
CA ILE A 402 67.06 -84.46 8.60
C ILE A 402 65.63 -84.76 7.96
N ILE A 403 64.81 -83.69 7.59
CA ILE A 403 63.84 -83.45 6.41
C ILE A 403 63.09 -82.05 6.55
N GLN A 404 62.46 -81.21 5.64
CA GLN A 404 61.90 -81.03 4.23
C GLN A 404 60.32 -81.07 4.05
N ARG A 405 59.52 -80.39 3.15
CA ARG A 405 59.56 -79.58 1.85
C ARG A 405 58.29 -78.59 1.77
N ILE A 406 57.67 -77.85 0.78
CA ILE A 406 57.57 -77.68 -0.73
C ILE A 406 57.14 -76.22 -1.25
N THR A 407 56.24 -75.93 -2.26
CA THR A 407 56.16 -74.61 -3.07
C THR A 407 54.91 -74.30 -4.01
N ALA A 408 54.63 -73.01 -4.42
CA ALA A 408 53.81 -72.40 -5.60
C ALA A 408 52.31 -71.87 -5.42
N LYS A 409 51.59 -70.98 -6.22
CA LYS A 409 51.82 -69.93 -7.31
C LYS A 409 50.74 -68.74 -7.47
N LYS A 410 50.34 -68.21 -8.68
CA LYS A 410 50.07 -66.73 -8.97
C LYS A 410 49.09 -66.27 -10.17
N SER A 411 48.93 -64.93 -10.45
CA SER A 411 48.49 -64.10 -11.67
C SER A 411 46.98 -63.71 -11.99
N ASP A 412 46.51 -62.64 -12.73
CA ASP A 412 46.93 -61.23 -13.17
C ASP A 412 45.85 -60.38 -14.01
N PHE A 413 45.96 -59.01 -14.15
CA PHE A 413 45.47 -58.03 -15.25
C PHE A 413 43.97 -57.49 -15.38
N LEU A 414 43.49 -56.39 -16.07
CA LEU A 414 43.99 -55.27 -17.00
C LEU A 414 43.23 -53.83 -16.99
N THR A 415 42.61 -53.25 -18.10
CA THR A 415 42.34 -51.75 -18.44
C THR A 415 41.15 -51.45 -19.45
N THR A 416 40.61 -50.26 -19.93
CA THR A 416 40.26 -48.79 -19.62
C THR A 416 39.32 -48.23 -20.81
N GLU A 417 38.89 -46.99 -21.28
CA GLU A 417 38.95 -45.46 -21.15
C GLU A 417 37.81 -44.77 -22.07
N GLN A 418 37.54 -43.48 -22.51
CA GLN A 418 38.02 -42.02 -22.48
C GLN A 418 37.00 -40.94 -23.11
N ASN A 419 37.02 -39.60 -22.74
CA ASN A 419 36.60 -38.29 -23.44
C ASN A 419 35.11 -37.97 -23.93
N TYR A 420 34.57 -36.80 -24.41
CA TYR A 420 34.86 -35.31 -24.72
C TYR A 420 33.48 -34.48 -24.92
N LEU A 421 33.18 -33.18 -25.32
CA LEU A 421 33.79 -31.85 -25.77
C LEU A 421 32.84 -30.54 -25.58
N GLU A 422 32.74 -29.52 -26.49
CA GLU A 422 32.23 -28.07 -26.37
C GLU A 422 31.37 -27.49 -27.60
N GLU A 423 30.87 -26.22 -27.81
CA GLU A 423 30.14 -25.09 -27.08
C GLU A 423 29.84 -23.80 -28.00
N LYS A 424 29.25 -22.63 -27.53
CA LYS A 424 29.12 -21.20 -28.09
C LYS A 424 27.95 -20.76 -29.08
N ASP A 425 27.48 -19.48 -29.35
CA ASP A 425 27.44 -18.08 -28.74
C ASP A 425 26.62 -16.95 -29.56
N LYS A 426 26.07 -15.87 -28.90
CA LYS A 426 25.70 -14.40 -29.26
C LYS A 426 24.67 -13.77 -30.29
N THR A 427 23.93 -12.68 -29.89
CA THR A 427 23.77 -11.24 -30.46
C THR A 427 22.48 -10.41 -30.07
N ASP A 428 22.38 -9.06 -30.34
CA ASP A 428 21.52 -8.01 -29.68
C ASP A 428 20.79 -6.90 -30.55
N THR A 429 19.91 -6.03 -29.95
CA THR A 429 19.62 -4.54 -30.15
C THR A 429 18.22 -3.93 -30.58
N ASN A 430 17.81 -2.82 -29.89
CA ASN A 430 17.11 -1.50 -30.23
C ASN A 430 15.81 -1.33 -31.11
N SER A 431 15.09 -0.15 -31.21
CA SER A 431 14.59 0.92 -30.27
C SER A 431 13.73 2.09 -30.92
N GLU A 432 12.78 2.72 -30.18
CA GLU A 432 12.11 4.09 -30.35
C GLU A 432 11.17 4.39 -31.58
N GLY A 433 10.29 5.43 -31.67
CA GLY A 433 9.76 6.47 -30.73
C GLY A 433 8.88 7.62 -31.38
N SER A 434 8.23 8.50 -30.57
CA SER A 434 7.65 9.86 -30.88
C SER A 434 6.20 10.10 -31.45
N SER A 435 5.86 11.36 -31.80
CA SER A 435 4.64 12.14 -31.37
C SER A 435 4.28 13.40 -32.23
N LEU A 436 3.13 14.11 -32.04
CA LEU A 436 2.93 15.59 -32.28
C LEU A 436 1.49 16.21 -32.01
N ASP A 437 1.37 17.56 -32.04
CA ASP A 437 0.23 18.43 -31.59
C ASP A 437 -0.52 19.24 -32.70
N SER A 438 -1.59 19.99 -32.36
CA SER A 438 -1.81 21.45 -32.67
C SER A 438 -3.24 22.00 -32.35
N SER A 439 -3.55 23.28 -32.68
CA SER A 439 -4.53 24.16 -31.96
C SER A 439 -5.53 24.96 -32.84
N GLY A 440 -6.52 25.65 -32.20
CA GLY A 440 -7.53 26.51 -32.85
C GLY A 440 -8.28 27.47 -31.87
N SER A 441 -8.96 28.52 -32.37
CA SER A 441 -9.42 29.70 -31.57
C SER A 441 -10.95 29.99 -31.57
N SER A 442 -11.39 31.01 -30.79
CA SER A 442 -12.76 31.09 -30.21
C SER A 442 -13.62 32.33 -30.56
N VAL A 443 -14.96 32.17 -30.60
CA VAL A 443 -15.99 33.22 -30.84
C VAL A 443 -17.16 33.04 -29.85
N SER A 444 -17.90 34.11 -29.52
CA SER A 444 -18.92 34.18 -28.45
C SER A 444 -20.35 34.48 -28.92
N ILE A 445 -21.33 33.66 -28.53
CA ILE A 445 -22.76 34.04 -28.42
C ILE A 445 -23.41 33.20 -27.29
N CYS A 446 -24.06 33.82 -26.30
CA CYS A 446 -25.03 33.15 -25.42
C CYS A 446 -26.37 33.03 -26.16
N THR A 447 -26.91 31.82 -26.33
CA THR A 447 -28.27 31.61 -26.87
C THR A 447 -29.09 30.68 -25.98
N THR A 448 -30.37 31.00 -25.80
CA THR A 448 -31.35 30.11 -25.16
C THR A 448 -31.60 28.85 -26.01
N PRO A 449 -32.09 27.74 -25.42
CA PRO A 449 -32.67 26.65 -26.20
C PRO A 449 -33.82 27.22 -27.05
N GLN A 450 -33.76 27.05 -28.37
CA GLN A 450 -34.94 27.26 -29.21
C GLN A 450 -35.88 26.07 -29.04
N THR A 451 -37.18 26.34 -29.11
CA THR A 451 -38.24 25.33 -29.01
C THR A 451 -38.04 24.22 -30.04
N THR A 452 -38.25 22.97 -29.62
CA THR A 452 -38.12 21.78 -30.45
C THR A 452 -38.98 21.89 -31.71
N THR A 453 -38.33 22.13 -32.85
CA THR A 453 -38.96 22.02 -34.16
C THR A 453 -39.01 20.54 -34.53
N THR A 454 -40.21 19.98 -34.69
CA THR A 454 -40.39 18.60 -35.15
C THR A 454 -39.89 18.47 -36.59
N ILE A 455 -38.77 17.75 -36.79
CA ILE A 455 -38.29 17.37 -38.12
C ILE A 455 -39.03 16.08 -38.51
N ASP A 456 -39.75 16.13 -39.64
CA ASP A 456 -40.48 14.96 -40.16
C ASP A 456 -39.50 13.94 -40.77
N VAL A 457 -39.72 12.66 -40.50
CA VAL A 457 -38.74 11.59 -40.78
C VAL A 457 -39.04 10.96 -42.13
N LYS A 458 -38.57 11.60 -43.23
CA LYS A 458 -38.73 11.03 -44.58
C LYS A 458 -37.59 11.20 -45.58
N ASP A 459 -36.68 12.16 -45.44
CA ASP A 459 -35.62 12.44 -46.42
C ASP A 459 -34.19 12.19 -45.89
N LEU A 460 -33.91 10.97 -45.41
CA LEU A 460 -32.54 10.58 -45.01
C LEU A 460 -32.21 9.09 -45.27
N GLN A 461 -32.41 8.63 -46.51
CA GLN A 461 -31.90 7.35 -47.00
C GLN A 461 -30.91 7.53 -48.17
N THR A 462 -29.65 7.86 -47.88
CA THR A 462 -28.49 7.52 -48.73
C THR A 462 -27.16 7.73 -47.98
N SER A 463 -26.10 7.01 -48.40
CA SER A 463 -24.70 7.21 -47.96
C SER A 463 -24.34 6.90 -46.49
N LEU A 464 -24.67 5.69 -46.01
CA LEU A 464 -24.02 5.09 -44.83
C LEU A 464 -22.60 4.61 -45.17
N HIS A 465 -21.57 5.47 -45.06
CA HIS A 465 -20.16 5.08 -44.81
C HIS A 465 -19.22 6.27 -44.55
N SER A 466 -19.46 7.05 -43.48
CA SER A 466 -18.39 7.84 -42.83
C SER A 466 -18.70 8.10 -41.36
N LYS A 467 -17.64 8.36 -40.58
CA LYS A 467 -17.67 8.55 -39.11
C LYS A 467 -18.79 9.52 -38.67
N PRO A 468 -19.51 9.27 -37.56
CA PRO A 468 -20.41 10.28 -36.99
C PRO A 468 -19.59 11.52 -36.62
N ARG A 469 -19.93 12.68 -37.21
CA ARG A 469 -19.21 13.94 -36.98
C ARG A 469 -19.47 14.48 -35.58
N GLU A 470 -18.40 14.82 -34.87
CA GLU A 470 -18.44 15.69 -33.70
C GLU A 470 -18.98 17.06 -34.11
N TYR A 471 -20.24 17.36 -33.77
CA TYR A 471 -20.87 18.64 -34.16
C TYR A 471 -21.69 19.32 -33.05
N PHE A 472 -21.54 18.88 -31.79
CA PHE A 472 -22.14 19.51 -30.60
C PHE A 472 -21.10 19.76 -29.49
N ALA A 473 -20.05 20.52 -29.82
CA ALA A 473 -19.04 20.99 -28.87
C ALA A 473 -18.55 22.43 -29.18
N ARG A 474 -19.47 23.33 -29.56
CA ARG A 474 -19.13 24.77 -29.66
C ARG A 474 -19.07 25.38 -28.27
N GLN A 475 -17.99 26.09 -27.97
CA GLN A 475 -17.74 26.70 -26.66
C GLN A 475 -18.86 27.67 -26.26
N PHE A 476 -19.47 27.43 -25.10
CA PHE A 476 -20.37 28.40 -24.46
C PHE A 476 -19.53 29.54 -23.84
N LYS A 477 -19.04 30.47 -24.67
CA LYS A 477 -18.44 31.71 -24.17
C LYS A 477 -19.53 32.52 -23.46
N TYR A 478 -19.52 32.49 -22.14
CA TYR A 478 -20.42 33.25 -21.29
C TYR A 478 -20.25 34.77 -21.50
N ALA A 479 -21.29 35.54 -21.18
CA ALA A 479 -21.13 36.98 -21.01
C ALA A 479 -20.24 37.25 -19.78
N PRO A 480 -19.33 38.25 -19.80
CA PRO A 480 -18.42 38.51 -18.68
C PRO A 480 -19.16 38.68 -17.34
N GLY A 481 -18.78 37.87 -16.35
CA GLY A 481 -19.42 37.83 -15.04
C GLY A 481 -20.70 37.01 -14.93
N TRP A 482 -20.95 36.13 -15.91
CA TRP A 482 -22.01 35.13 -15.88
C TRP A 482 -21.46 33.73 -16.19
N PHE A 483 -22.15 32.69 -15.76
CA PHE A 483 -21.86 31.30 -16.11
C PHE A 483 -23.10 30.40 -15.99
N GLY A 484 -22.91 29.09 -16.15
CA GLY A 484 -23.98 28.08 -16.13
C GLY A 484 -24.78 28.05 -17.44
N LEU A 485 -25.73 27.12 -17.53
CA LEU A 485 -26.52 26.97 -18.76
C LEU A 485 -27.37 28.22 -19.02
N GLY A 486 -27.38 28.71 -20.26
CA GLY A 486 -28.08 29.94 -20.63
C GLY A 486 -27.47 31.23 -20.06
N CYS A 487 -26.25 31.18 -19.50
CA CYS A 487 -25.55 32.34 -18.93
C CYS A 487 -26.32 32.98 -17.74
N GLN A 488 -26.96 32.15 -16.90
CA GLN A 488 -28.00 32.56 -15.94
C GLN A 488 -27.52 32.81 -14.49
N TYR A 489 -26.33 32.33 -14.10
CA TYR A 489 -25.74 32.52 -12.78
C TYR A 489 -24.71 33.64 -12.81
N ASN A 490 -24.75 34.58 -11.87
CA ASN A 490 -23.69 35.60 -11.77
C ASN A 490 -22.44 35.01 -11.12
N ASP A 491 -21.29 35.25 -11.73
CA ASP A 491 -20.00 34.74 -11.25
C ASP A 491 -19.33 35.70 -10.23
N LEU A 492 -19.21 35.25 -8.98
CA LEU A 492 -18.51 35.98 -7.92
C LEU A 492 -16.98 36.05 -8.14
N ALA A 493 -16.39 35.24 -9.04
CA ALA A 493 -14.96 35.34 -9.40
C ALA A 493 -14.64 36.57 -10.30
N THR A 494 -15.64 37.39 -10.64
CA THR A 494 -15.51 38.57 -11.53
C THR A 494 -15.91 39.91 -10.89
N ILE A 495 -16.42 39.90 -9.66
CA ILE A 495 -16.95 41.11 -9.02
C ILE A 495 -15.84 42.09 -8.62
N GLN A 496 -16.16 43.37 -8.56
CA GLN A 496 -15.19 44.40 -8.17
C GLN A 496 -14.71 44.20 -6.71
N GLY A 497 -13.40 44.04 -6.53
CA GLY A 497 -12.78 43.81 -5.23
C GLY A 497 -12.69 42.33 -4.82
N VAL A 498 -12.87 41.39 -5.75
CA VAL A 498 -12.45 39.99 -5.57
C VAL A 498 -10.91 39.87 -5.63
N SER A 499 -10.36 38.95 -4.85
CA SER A 499 -8.96 38.52 -4.92
C SER A 499 -8.92 37.00 -5.04
N ILE A 500 -8.16 36.49 -6.01
CA ILE A 500 -7.96 35.05 -6.24
C ILE A 500 -6.48 34.77 -6.04
N THR A 501 -6.14 33.80 -5.18
CA THR A 501 -4.77 33.33 -4.96
C THR A 501 -4.70 31.82 -5.21
N ALA A 502 -3.78 31.41 -6.08
CA ALA A 502 -3.41 30.01 -6.22
C ALA A 502 -2.32 29.66 -5.19
N GLY A 503 -2.37 28.43 -4.68
CA GLY A 503 -1.42 27.92 -3.70
C GLY A 503 0.05 28.10 -4.12
N GLN A 504 0.94 28.19 -3.13
CA GLN A 504 2.39 28.42 -3.31
C GLN A 504 2.76 29.74 -4.03
N GLY A 505 1.84 30.72 -4.10
CA GLY A 505 2.12 32.02 -4.71
C GLY A 505 2.11 32.01 -6.24
N ARG A 506 1.43 31.03 -6.85
CA ARG A 506 1.28 30.94 -8.31
C ARG A 506 0.35 32.03 -8.86
N SER A 507 0.51 32.31 -10.15
CA SER A 507 -0.42 33.18 -10.90
C SER A 507 -1.82 32.57 -10.86
N SER A 508 -2.80 33.37 -10.45
CA SER A 508 -4.22 33.00 -10.45
C SER A 508 -4.97 33.47 -11.70
N TYR A 509 -4.35 34.30 -12.54
CA TYR A 509 -5.02 35.01 -13.64
C TYR A 509 -5.70 34.09 -14.66
N PHE A 510 -5.19 32.86 -14.86
CA PHE A 510 -5.81 31.91 -15.78
C PHE A 510 -7.22 31.49 -15.35
N LEU A 511 -7.49 31.45 -14.03
CA LEU A 511 -8.75 30.94 -13.47
C LEU A 511 -10.00 31.74 -13.89
N ASN A 512 -9.83 33.02 -14.25
CA ASN A 512 -10.88 33.91 -14.72
C ASN A 512 -10.51 34.66 -16.02
N ASP A 513 -9.60 34.12 -16.84
CA ASP A 513 -9.22 34.70 -18.14
C ASP A 513 -10.28 34.50 -19.25
N ASN A 514 -11.41 33.86 -18.91
CA ASN A 514 -12.52 33.45 -19.78
C ASN A 514 -12.13 32.42 -20.88
N LYS A 515 -11.15 31.56 -20.61
CA LYS A 515 -10.75 30.45 -21.50
C LYS A 515 -10.58 29.13 -20.73
N ASP A 516 -11.55 28.23 -20.92
CA ASP A 516 -11.56 26.81 -20.47
C ASP A 516 -10.42 25.91 -21.03
N GLN A 517 -9.34 26.50 -21.54
CA GLN A 517 -8.15 25.86 -22.09
C GLN A 517 -6.86 26.30 -21.40
N THR A 518 -6.86 27.43 -20.66
CA THR A 518 -5.67 27.91 -19.95
C THR A 518 -5.57 27.20 -18.60
N CYS A 519 -4.77 26.12 -18.50
CA CYS A 519 -4.71 25.28 -17.29
C CYS A 519 -3.32 25.28 -16.61
N ASP A 520 -3.27 25.12 -15.28
CA ASP A 520 -2.03 24.87 -14.52
C ASP A 520 -2.08 23.47 -13.87
N ASP A 521 -1.13 22.62 -14.26
CA ASP A 521 -1.01 21.23 -13.80
C ASP A 521 -0.50 21.07 -12.35
N TYR A 522 -0.23 22.16 -11.62
CA TYR A 522 0.42 22.15 -10.30
C TYR A 522 -0.34 22.92 -9.21
N VAL A 523 -1.58 23.34 -9.47
CA VAL A 523 -2.43 23.99 -8.45
C VAL A 523 -2.72 23.00 -7.31
N ALA A 524 -2.30 23.34 -6.09
CA ALA A 524 -2.59 22.55 -4.89
C ALA A 524 -3.90 22.99 -4.19
N ASP A 525 -4.18 24.30 -4.24
CA ASP A 525 -5.40 24.92 -3.75
C ASP A 525 -5.62 26.28 -4.43
N VAL A 526 -6.86 26.77 -4.34
CA VAL A 526 -7.25 28.13 -4.72
C VAL A 526 -8.03 28.74 -3.57
N THR A 527 -7.61 29.92 -3.11
CA THR A 527 -8.39 30.73 -2.17
C THR A 527 -8.95 31.95 -2.90
N VAL A 528 -10.22 32.26 -2.66
CA VAL A 528 -10.90 33.44 -3.23
C VAL A 528 -11.53 34.23 -2.09
N SER A 529 -11.32 35.54 -2.07
CA SER A 529 -11.85 36.46 -1.07
C SER A 529 -12.45 37.71 -1.68
N TRP A 530 -13.40 38.33 -0.98
CA TRP A 530 -14.12 39.51 -1.46
C TRP A 530 -14.60 40.40 -0.29
N ASN A 531 -15.03 41.62 -0.60
CA ASN A 531 -15.28 42.69 0.38
C ASN A 531 -16.71 42.72 1.00
N ARG A 532 -17.56 41.73 0.68
CA ARG A 532 -18.98 41.65 1.08
C ARG A 532 -19.35 40.24 1.55
N GLU A 533 -20.59 40.05 1.94
CA GLU A 533 -21.14 38.74 2.30
C GLU A 533 -22.04 38.24 1.15
N TYR A 534 -21.78 37.04 0.63
CA TYR A 534 -22.59 36.40 -0.40
C TYR A 534 -22.93 34.97 0.00
N MET A 535 -24.15 34.52 -0.29
CA MET A 535 -24.56 33.13 -0.05
C MET A 535 -23.82 32.20 -1.00
N LEU A 536 -23.07 31.24 -0.47
CA LEU A 536 -22.41 30.21 -1.27
C LEU A 536 -23.38 29.06 -1.53
N THR A 537 -23.68 28.78 -2.80
CA THR A 537 -24.51 27.64 -3.21
C THR A 537 -23.70 26.56 -3.93
N TRP A 538 -22.88 26.94 -4.91
CA TRP A 538 -21.99 26.02 -5.65
C TRP A 538 -20.88 26.76 -6.41
N VAL A 539 -19.87 26.02 -6.87
CA VAL A 539 -18.82 26.49 -7.78
C VAL A 539 -18.67 25.53 -8.97
N ARG A 540 -18.39 26.05 -10.16
CA ARG A 540 -18.01 25.26 -11.35
C ARG A 540 -16.50 25.23 -11.48
N LEU A 541 -15.93 24.04 -11.57
CA LEU A 541 -14.52 23.81 -11.84
C LEU A 541 -14.37 23.22 -13.24
N VAL A 542 -13.64 23.92 -14.10
CA VAL A 542 -13.25 23.41 -15.42
C VAL A 542 -11.80 22.96 -15.32
N ILE A 543 -11.56 21.67 -15.52
CA ILE A 543 -10.25 21.04 -15.40
C ILE A 543 -9.82 20.40 -16.73
N LYS A 544 -8.54 20.07 -16.84
CA LYS A 544 -7.91 19.49 -18.03
C LYS A 544 -8.48 18.11 -18.37
N GLU A 545 -8.66 17.27 -17.35
CA GLU A 545 -9.31 15.96 -17.40
C GLU A 545 -9.76 15.56 -15.97
N ILE A 546 -10.95 14.94 -15.83
CA ILE A 546 -11.36 14.34 -14.56
C ILE A 546 -10.62 13.02 -14.34
N ARG A 547 -9.73 13.02 -13.35
CA ARG A 547 -8.94 11.83 -12.97
C ARG A 547 -9.65 11.01 -11.88
N ASN A 548 -9.29 9.74 -11.77
CA ASN A 548 -9.92 8.79 -10.84
C ASN A 548 -9.50 9.01 -9.37
N ASP A 549 -8.42 9.75 -9.14
CA ASP A 549 -7.90 10.16 -7.83
C ASP A 549 -8.40 11.55 -7.41
N LEU A 550 -9.42 12.10 -8.09
CA LEU A 550 -9.96 13.42 -7.82
C LEU A 550 -10.68 13.48 -6.46
N ASN A 551 -10.09 14.21 -5.52
CA ASN A 551 -10.65 14.53 -4.21
C ASN A 551 -10.60 16.05 -4.06
N ILE A 552 -11.74 16.71 -4.20
CA ILE A 552 -11.89 18.16 -4.11
C ILE A 552 -12.72 18.49 -2.88
N ARG A 553 -12.27 19.47 -2.10
CA ARG A 553 -12.96 19.99 -0.93
C ARG A 553 -13.23 21.47 -1.10
N LEU A 554 -14.45 21.88 -0.78
CA LEU A 554 -14.85 23.28 -0.71
C LEU A 554 -14.94 23.68 0.76
N LEU A 555 -14.16 24.70 1.13
CA LEU A 555 -14.13 25.31 2.45
C LEU A 555 -14.53 26.79 2.34
N PHE A 556 -14.97 27.38 3.44
CA PHE A 556 -15.37 28.78 3.50
C PHE A 556 -15.02 29.46 4.83
N LYS A 557 -15.04 30.80 4.83
CA LYS A 557 -15.14 31.62 6.06
C LYS A 557 -16.38 32.50 6.00
N THR A 558 -17.06 32.60 7.13
CA THR A 558 -18.04 33.66 7.38
C THR A 558 -17.31 34.86 7.99
N LYS A 559 -17.92 36.05 7.92
CA LYS A 559 -17.38 37.31 8.47
C LYS A 559 -16.92 37.23 9.92
N ASP A 560 -17.65 36.49 10.76
CA ASP A 560 -17.34 36.29 12.18
C ASP A 560 -16.29 35.20 12.43
N SER A 561 -15.81 34.49 11.39
CA SER A 561 -15.01 33.28 11.53
C SER A 561 -13.65 33.40 10.85
N LYS A 562 -12.58 33.50 11.65
CA LYS A 562 -11.19 33.63 11.17
C LYS A 562 -10.60 32.33 10.60
N VAL A 563 -11.30 31.20 10.72
CA VAL A 563 -10.82 29.85 10.36
C VAL A 563 -11.69 29.26 9.26
N PHE A 564 -11.08 28.64 8.26
CA PHE A 564 -11.81 27.93 7.21
C PHE A 564 -12.59 26.75 7.80
N LYS A 565 -13.90 26.70 7.53
CA LYS A 565 -14.77 25.57 7.79
C LYS A 565 -14.89 24.74 6.52
N LEU A 566 -14.80 23.42 6.61
CA LEU A 566 -15.14 22.51 5.52
C LEU A 566 -16.65 22.56 5.29
N CYS A 567 -17.10 22.61 4.03
CA CYS A 567 -18.51 22.46 3.72
C CYS A 567 -19.01 21.07 4.14
N SER A 568 -19.93 21.04 5.10
CA SER A 568 -20.45 19.81 5.71
C SER A 568 -21.24 18.98 4.70
N GLN A 569 -21.97 19.64 3.80
CA GLN A 569 -22.73 19.04 2.72
C GLN A 569 -22.18 19.45 1.36
N HIS A 570 -20.93 19.07 1.06
CA HIS A 570 -20.42 19.18 -0.31
C HIS A 570 -20.96 18.06 -1.20
N ARG A 571 -21.27 18.36 -2.46
CA ARG A 571 -21.63 17.38 -3.51
C ARG A 571 -20.92 17.71 -4.80
N ILE A 572 -20.46 16.69 -5.53
CA ILE A 572 -19.77 16.87 -6.82
C ILE A 572 -20.64 16.27 -7.92
N HIS A 573 -21.12 17.12 -8.82
CA HIS A 573 -21.88 16.73 -10.01
C HIS A 573 -20.97 16.82 -11.25
N TYR A 574 -20.83 15.73 -12.00
CA TYR A 574 -19.92 15.67 -13.15
C TYR A 574 -20.67 15.98 -14.46
N VAL A 575 -20.52 17.21 -14.94
CA VAL A 575 -21.27 17.76 -16.09
C VAL A 575 -20.71 17.27 -17.43
N THR A 576 -19.37 17.16 -17.54
CA THR A 576 -18.64 16.57 -18.68
C THR A 576 -17.35 15.94 -18.18
N ASN A 577 -16.55 15.31 -19.05
CA ASN A 577 -15.21 14.78 -18.71
C ASN A 577 -14.18 15.85 -18.27
N ARG A 578 -14.56 17.14 -18.31
CA ARG A 578 -13.73 18.29 -17.96
C ARG A 578 -14.41 19.32 -17.05
N ILE A 579 -15.71 19.20 -16.78
CA ILE A 579 -16.50 20.18 -16.02
C ILE A 579 -17.22 19.48 -14.88
N LEU A 580 -17.05 19.98 -13.67
CA LEU A 580 -17.70 19.47 -12.47
C LEU A 580 -18.15 20.61 -11.55
N ASP A 581 -19.31 20.43 -10.95
CA ASP A 581 -19.95 21.42 -10.09
C ASP A 581 -19.89 20.95 -8.64
N VAL A 582 -19.18 21.70 -7.81
CA VAL A 582 -19.03 21.44 -6.37
C VAL A 582 -20.06 22.30 -5.62
N TRP A 583 -21.17 21.68 -5.25
CA TRP A 583 -22.23 22.29 -4.46
C TRP A 583 -21.85 22.32 -2.99
N CYS A 584 -22.29 23.35 -2.27
CA CYS A 584 -22.19 23.45 -0.82
C CYS A 584 -23.56 23.80 -0.23
N LEU A 585 -24.19 22.83 0.45
CA LEU A 585 -25.56 22.97 0.96
C LEU A 585 -25.62 23.42 2.43
N ASP A 586 -24.56 24.08 2.92
CA ASP A 586 -24.48 24.60 4.30
C ASP A 586 -25.29 25.90 4.50
N GLY A 587 -25.79 26.53 3.43
CA GLY A 587 -26.73 27.65 3.49
C GLY A 587 -26.16 28.97 4.02
N VAL A 588 -24.84 29.15 3.96
CA VAL A 588 -24.11 30.24 4.64
C VAL A 588 -23.74 31.41 3.73
N ASN A 589 -23.77 32.61 4.32
CA ASN A 589 -23.11 33.79 3.78
C ASN A 589 -21.61 33.76 4.09
N VAL A 590 -20.78 33.91 3.06
CA VAL A 590 -19.31 33.77 3.15
C VAL A 590 -18.59 35.00 2.60
N THR A 591 -17.37 35.24 3.10
CA THR A 591 -16.45 36.33 2.71
C THR A 591 -15.20 35.80 2.02
N GLU A 592 -14.87 34.52 2.25
CA GLU A 592 -13.79 33.80 1.59
C GLU A 592 -14.24 32.36 1.31
N ILE A 593 -13.77 31.79 0.19
CA ILE A 593 -13.80 30.34 -0.07
C ILE A 593 -12.39 29.83 -0.32
N LYS A 594 -12.16 28.54 -0.04
CA LYS A 594 -10.96 27.82 -0.43
C LYS A 594 -11.36 26.49 -1.06
N ILE A 595 -10.80 26.19 -2.22
CA ILE A 595 -10.94 24.91 -2.91
C ILE A 595 -9.58 24.22 -2.81
N GLU A 596 -9.52 23.03 -2.20
CA GLU A 596 -8.28 22.29 -2.01
C GLU A 596 -8.41 20.82 -2.38
N GLY A 597 -7.26 20.16 -2.57
CA GLY A 597 -7.16 18.73 -2.83
C GLY A 597 -6.45 18.47 -4.15
N ASN A 598 -6.95 17.54 -4.95
CA ASN A 598 -6.31 17.14 -6.21
C ASN A 598 -6.71 18.05 -7.39
N VAL A 599 -6.57 19.38 -7.21
CA VAL A 599 -6.97 20.40 -8.22
C VAL A 599 -5.88 20.70 -9.25
N ALA A 600 -4.84 19.88 -9.32
CA ALA A 600 -3.85 19.89 -10.38
C ALA A 600 -4.51 19.67 -11.76
N GLY A 601 -4.28 20.60 -12.69
CA GLY A 601 -4.92 20.65 -14.00
C GLY A 601 -6.18 21.52 -14.05
N LEU A 602 -6.43 22.36 -13.04
CA LEU A 602 -7.51 23.35 -13.07
C LEU A 602 -7.27 24.41 -14.16
N CYS A 603 -8.34 24.81 -14.84
CA CYS A 603 -8.33 25.78 -15.95
C CYS A 603 -9.19 27.01 -15.65
N SER A 604 -10.45 26.81 -15.24
CA SER A 604 -11.37 27.93 -14.93
C SER A 604 -12.12 27.65 -13.63
N LEU A 605 -12.41 28.72 -12.87
CA LEU A 605 -13.21 28.71 -11.65
C LEU A 605 -14.33 29.75 -11.77
N TYR A 606 -15.57 29.28 -11.67
CA TYR A 606 -16.77 30.13 -11.58
C TYR A 606 -17.48 29.88 -10.25
N ILE A 607 -18.01 30.92 -9.60
CA ILE A 607 -18.55 30.87 -8.25
C ILE A 607 -19.99 31.41 -8.26
N SER A 608 -20.96 30.60 -7.84
CA SER A 608 -22.38 30.97 -7.90
C SER A 608 -22.73 32.09 -6.92
N GLY A 609 -23.08 33.25 -7.46
CA GLY A 609 -23.77 34.33 -6.77
C GLY A 609 -25.30 34.24 -6.86
N GLY A 610 -25.84 33.06 -7.17
CA GLY A 610 -27.26 32.87 -7.47
C GLY A 610 -27.61 33.13 -8.95
N ARG A 611 -28.82 32.74 -9.33
CA ARG A 611 -29.44 32.90 -10.64
C ARG A 611 -30.20 34.23 -10.69
N ASN A 612 -30.09 35.01 -11.77
CA ASN A 612 -30.94 36.19 -11.93
C ASN A 612 -32.38 35.79 -12.30
N PHE A 613 -33.25 35.76 -11.29
CA PHE A 613 -34.67 35.47 -11.44
C PHE A 613 -35.50 36.63 -11.98
N ALA A 614 -34.99 37.87 -11.97
CA ALA A 614 -35.71 39.04 -12.51
C ALA A 614 -35.71 39.09 -14.05
N TYR A 615 -34.69 38.53 -14.70
CA TYR A 615 -34.50 38.57 -16.14
C TYR A 615 -35.75 38.07 -16.91
N LYS A 616 -36.28 38.94 -17.78
CA LYS A 616 -37.48 38.75 -18.62
C LYS A 616 -38.77 38.41 -17.87
N GLN A 617 -38.84 38.71 -16.57
CA GLN A 617 -40.08 38.62 -15.80
C GLN A 617 -41.03 39.78 -16.09
N LYS A 618 -42.24 39.71 -15.52
CA LYS A 618 -43.25 40.75 -15.69
C LYS A 618 -42.92 41.99 -14.86
N SER A 619 -42.27 42.96 -15.50
CA SER A 619 -41.98 44.29 -14.95
C SER A 619 -42.96 45.35 -15.46
N VAL A 620 -43.46 46.20 -14.56
CA VAL A 620 -44.50 47.22 -14.83
C VAL A 620 -44.18 48.49 -14.06
N LEU A 621 -43.97 49.60 -14.78
CA LEU A 621 -43.97 50.94 -14.18
C LEU A 621 -45.41 51.40 -13.87
N SER A 622 -45.58 52.25 -12.86
CA SER A 622 -46.85 52.92 -12.56
C SER A 622 -47.31 53.90 -13.66
N SER A 623 -46.36 54.51 -14.37
CA SER A 623 -46.55 55.34 -15.55
C SER A 623 -45.29 55.22 -16.43
N ASN A 624 -45.44 55.18 -17.76
CA ASN A 624 -44.29 55.14 -18.69
C ASN A 624 -43.96 56.55 -19.20
N TYR A 625 -42.68 56.87 -19.36
CA TYR A 625 -42.24 57.91 -20.29
C TYR A 625 -42.10 57.29 -21.69
N GLU A 626 -42.94 57.74 -22.63
CA GLU A 626 -43.00 57.22 -24.00
C GLU A 626 -43.01 55.67 -24.04
N ASN A 627 -42.02 55.06 -24.72
CA ASN A 627 -41.86 53.62 -24.87
C ASN A 627 -40.86 53.00 -23.87
N PHE A 628 -40.36 53.76 -22.88
CA PHE A 628 -39.36 53.31 -21.91
C PHE A 628 -40.01 52.54 -20.74
N GLY A 629 -40.69 51.44 -21.09
CA GLY A 629 -41.46 50.60 -20.18
C GLY A 629 -40.63 49.85 -19.14
N GLY A 630 -41.33 49.24 -18.18
CA GLY A 630 -40.71 48.47 -17.10
C GLY A 630 -39.90 47.26 -17.57
N ASP A 631 -40.21 46.71 -18.76
CA ASP A 631 -39.47 45.63 -19.42
C ASP A 631 -37.98 45.97 -19.59
N LYS A 632 -37.64 47.25 -19.79
CA LYS A 632 -36.26 47.73 -19.92
C LYS A 632 -35.41 47.58 -18.67
N ALA A 633 -36.03 47.46 -17.50
CA ALA A 633 -35.31 47.21 -16.27
C ALA A 633 -35.03 45.70 -16.03
N VAL A 634 -35.40 44.80 -16.95
CA VAL A 634 -35.19 43.35 -16.79
C VAL A 634 -34.83 42.64 -18.11
N ASP A 635 -34.38 43.38 -19.13
CA ASP A 635 -34.01 42.80 -20.43
C ASP A 635 -32.55 42.31 -20.51
N GLY A 636 -31.76 42.54 -19.44
CA GLY A 636 -30.36 42.12 -19.29
C GLY A 636 -29.35 43.16 -19.77
N ASN A 637 -29.80 44.30 -20.31
CA ASN A 637 -28.94 45.36 -20.83
C ASN A 637 -28.50 46.30 -19.69
N ARG A 638 -27.38 46.02 -19.04
CA ARG A 638 -26.83 46.83 -17.92
C ARG A 638 -26.30 48.23 -18.32
N ASN A 639 -26.69 48.80 -19.46
CA ASN A 639 -26.06 50.02 -19.99
C ASN A 639 -26.63 51.28 -19.32
N ALA A 640 -25.83 51.91 -18.46
CA ALA A 640 -26.22 53.11 -17.72
C ALA A 640 -26.63 54.30 -18.63
N ASN A 641 -26.23 54.31 -19.91
CA ASN A 641 -26.65 55.34 -20.86
C ASN A 641 -28.06 55.08 -21.39
N PHE A 642 -29.02 55.88 -20.94
CA PHE A 642 -30.42 55.88 -21.36
C PHE A 642 -30.63 55.92 -22.88
N ASP A 643 -29.79 56.67 -23.59
CA ASP A 643 -29.85 56.88 -25.05
C ASP A 643 -29.55 55.57 -25.82
N ARG A 644 -29.14 54.49 -25.13
CA ARG A 644 -28.97 53.13 -25.64
C ARG A 644 -30.21 52.24 -25.52
N ASN A 645 -31.38 52.81 -25.21
CA ASN A 645 -32.66 52.11 -25.03
C ASN A 645 -32.58 51.00 -23.96
N SER A 646 -31.89 51.34 -22.86
CA SER A 646 -31.44 50.39 -21.83
C SER A 646 -32.18 50.53 -20.50
N CYS A 647 -32.98 51.58 -20.31
CA CYS A 647 -33.51 51.90 -18.98
C CYS A 647 -35.01 52.15 -19.01
N ALA A 648 -35.72 51.59 -18.04
CA ALA A 648 -37.09 51.94 -17.74
C ALA A 648 -37.13 53.37 -17.18
N HIS A 649 -38.15 54.15 -17.55
CA HIS A 649 -38.30 55.55 -17.14
C HIS A 649 -39.77 55.86 -16.82
N SER A 650 -40.05 56.26 -15.59
CA SER A 650 -41.43 56.61 -15.20
C SER A 650 -41.93 57.89 -15.86
N GLY A 651 -43.25 58.09 -15.89
CA GLY A 651 -43.85 59.35 -16.29
C GLY A 651 -43.41 60.53 -15.41
N LEU A 652 -43.48 61.74 -15.96
CA LEU A 652 -42.92 62.97 -15.36
C LEU A 652 -43.86 63.67 -14.34
N THR A 653 -45.09 63.18 -14.19
CA THR A 653 -46.17 63.86 -13.44
C THR A 653 -46.60 63.14 -12.17
N GLU A 654 -45.98 62.00 -11.85
CA GLU A 654 -46.41 61.12 -10.75
C GLU A 654 -45.76 61.51 -9.41
N GLU A 655 -46.49 61.39 -8.29
CA GLU A 655 -45.96 61.78 -6.98
C GLU A 655 -45.17 60.67 -6.27
N ARG A 656 -45.39 59.41 -6.64
CA ARG A 656 -44.72 58.22 -6.09
C ARG A 656 -44.52 57.15 -7.17
N PRO A 657 -43.75 57.46 -8.24
CA PRO A 657 -43.51 56.51 -9.30
C PRO A 657 -42.80 55.27 -8.77
N LYS A 658 -43.20 54.12 -9.30
CA LYS A 658 -42.67 52.81 -8.89
C LYS A 658 -42.52 51.88 -10.08
N LEU A 659 -41.47 51.07 -10.05
CA LEU A 659 -41.36 49.86 -10.84
C LEU A 659 -41.81 48.68 -9.99
N SER A 660 -42.77 47.89 -10.47
CA SER A 660 -43.22 46.63 -9.86
C SER A 660 -42.77 45.45 -10.71
N LEU A 661 -42.07 44.50 -10.08
CA LEU A 661 -41.60 43.27 -10.70
C LEU A 661 -42.33 42.07 -10.09
N THR A 662 -42.95 41.24 -10.92
CA THR A 662 -43.60 39.98 -10.52
C THR A 662 -42.87 38.81 -11.16
N LEU A 663 -42.41 37.88 -10.32
CA LEU A 663 -41.71 36.66 -10.71
C LEU A 663 -42.73 35.58 -11.15
N SER A 664 -42.35 34.74 -12.11
CA SER A 664 -43.19 33.65 -12.63
C SER A 664 -43.49 32.53 -11.63
N GLN A 665 -42.78 32.51 -10.50
CA GLN A 665 -42.94 31.59 -9.38
C GLN A 665 -42.40 32.25 -8.09
N PRO A 666 -42.82 31.83 -6.89
CA PRO A 666 -42.16 32.19 -5.65
C PRO A 666 -40.70 31.69 -5.59
N VAL A 667 -39.78 32.53 -5.11
CA VAL A 667 -38.33 32.23 -4.99
C VAL A 667 -37.75 32.92 -3.75
N VAL A 668 -36.81 32.29 -3.04
CA VAL A 668 -35.99 32.95 -2.01
C VAL A 668 -34.99 33.88 -2.69
N ILE A 669 -35.15 35.20 -2.54
CA ILE A 669 -34.22 36.19 -3.09
C ILE A 669 -33.24 36.60 -1.99
N THR A 670 -31.94 36.50 -2.28
CA THR A 670 -30.83 36.74 -1.35
C THR A 670 -30.10 38.05 -1.63
N ARG A 671 -30.18 38.56 -2.86
CA ARG A 671 -29.50 39.79 -3.31
C ARG A 671 -30.28 40.47 -4.42
N VAL A 672 -30.52 41.77 -4.30
CA VAL A 672 -31.04 42.62 -5.38
C VAL A 672 -29.95 43.59 -5.82
N VAL A 673 -29.78 43.74 -7.14
CA VAL A 673 -28.82 44.68 -7.74
C VAL A 673 -29.58 45.63 -8.66
N LEU A 674 -29.38 46.94 -8.48
CA LEU A 674 -30.02 48.00 -9.28
C LEU A 674 -28.94 48.78 -10.03
N TYR A 675 -29.03 48.83 -11.36
CA TYR A 675 -28.12 49.60 -12.21
C TYR A 675 -28.75 50.97 -12.48
N ASN A 676 -28.03 52.01 -12.09
CA ASN A 676 -28.48 53.40 -12.18
C ASN A 676 -28.10 54.01 -13.54
N ARG A 677 -28.76 55.11 -13.90
CA ARG A 677 -28.48 55.87 -15.13
C ARG A 677 -27.15 56.64 -15.00
N ASP A 678 -26.52 56.97 -16.12
CA ASP A 678 -25.26 57.71 -16.20
C ASP A 678 -25.39 59.24 -16.08
N LYS A 679 -26.62 59.76 -16.23
CA LYS A 679 -27.05 61.16 -16.09
C LYS A 679 -28.32 61.17 -15.25
N HIS A 680 -28.56 62.20 -14.44
CA HIS A 680 -29.63 62.22 -13.43
C HIS A 680 -29.55 61.03 -12.45
N GLU A 681 -28.34 60.56 -12.15
CA GLU A 681 -28.07 59.46 -11.20
C GLU A 681 -28.64 59.73 -9.80
N LYS A 682 -28.85 61.01 -9.43
CA LYS A 682 -29.56 61.45 -8.22
C LYS A 682 -31.03 61.01 -8.14
N ARG A 683 -31.67 60.58 -9.24
CA ARG A 683 -33.07 60.08 -9.21
C ARG A 683 -33.23 58.82 -8.38
N LEU A 684 -32.16 58.03 -8.25
CA LEU A 684 -32.14 56.76 -7.52
C LEU A 684 -31.44 56.86 -6.15
N VAL A 685 -31.34 58.05 -5.55
CA VAL A 685 -31.04 58.15 -4.10
C VAL A 685 -32.31 58.09 -3.26
N ASN A 686 -32.19 57.63 -2.02
CA ASN A 686 -33.29 57.54 -1.05
C ASN A 686 -34.51 56.72 -1.53
N PHE A 687 -34.31 55.81 -2.49
CA PHE A 687 -35.36 54.93 -3.00
C PHE A 687 -35.82 53.91 -1.93
N ILE A 688 -37.02 53.38 -2.13
CA ILE A 688 -37.58 52.29 -1.31
C ILE A 688 -37.69 51.03 -2.16
N LEU A 689 -36.99 49.97 -1.78
CA LEU A 689 -37.19 48.62 -2.27
C LEU A 689 -38.09 47.86 -1.28
N GLN A 690 -39.25 47.39 -1.74
CA GLN A 690 -40.14 46.53 -0.97
C GLN A 690 -40.24 45.16 -1.63
N ILE A 691 -40.24 44.10 -0.83
CA ILE A 691 -40.31 42.71 -1.28
C ILE A 691 -41.49 42.02 -0.59
N PHE A 692 -42.33 41.36 -1.38
CA PHE A 692 -43.66 40.89 -1.00
C PHE A 692 -43.75 39.36 -1.08
N ALA A 693 -44.42 38.80 -0.08
CA ALA A 693 -44.76 37.38 -0.03
C ALA A 693 -45.91 37.08 -0.99
N LYS A 694 -46.19 35.80 -1.22
CA LYS A 694 -47.30 35.32 -2.06
C LYS A 694 -48.69 35.87 -1.68
N ASN A 695 -48.88 36.25 -0.41
CA ASN A 695 -50.12 36.88 0.08
C ASN A 695 -50.21 38.40 -0.19
N GLY A 696 -49.21 39.00 -0.85
CA GLY A 696 -49.14 40.43 -1.16
C GLY A 696 -48.68 41.33 -0.01
N ILE A 697 -48.29 40.77 1.14
CA ILE A 697 -47.77 41.53 2.29
C ILE A 697 -46.26 41.76 2.12
N PRO A 698 -45.74 42.99 2.31
CA PRO A 698 -44.29 43.24 2.31
C PRO A 698 -43.64 42.63 3.55
N TRP A 699 -42.71 41.69 3.35
CA TRP A 699 -41.95 41.03 4.43
C TRP A 699 -40.56 41.65 4.63
N PHE A 700 -40.02 42.28 3.59
CA PHE A 700 -38.78 43.05 3.64
C PHE A 700 -38.97 44.42 2.99
N SER A 701 -38.34 45.43 3.59
CA SER A 701 -38.31 46.80 3.09
C SER A 701 -36.92 47.37 3.33
N TYR A 702 -36.28 47.86 2.28
CA TYR A 702 -35.02 48.59 2.31
C TYR A 702 -35.26 50.03 1.89
N GLN A 703 -34.73 50.96 2.67
CA GLN A 703 -34.71 52.40 2.42
C GLN A 703 -33.24 52.76 2.17
N ASP A 704 -32.93 53.29 1.00
CA ASP A 704 -31.63 53.94 0.78
C ASP A 704 -31.53 55.21 1.63
N HIS A 705 -30.32 55.54 2.06
CA HIS A 705 -30.00 56.72 2.87
C HIS A 705 -28.73 57.42 2.34
N SER A 706 -28.35 57.16 1.09
CA SER A 706 -27.11 57.65 0.48
C SER A 706 -27.34 58.95 -0.28
N ASP A 707 -26.94 60.09 0.29
CA ASP A 707 -26.98 61.39 -0.41
C ASP A 707 -26.12 61.40 -1.70
N THR A 708 -25.11 60.53 -1.78
CA THR A 708 -24.31 60.32 -2.99
C THR A 708 -24.94 59.23 -3.89
N PRO A 709 -25.22 59.50 -5.16
CA PRO A 709 -25.73 58.48 -6.08
C PRO A 709 -24.68 57.42 -6.40
N LEU A 710 -25.10 56.15 -6.48
CA LEU A 710 -24.26 55.04 -6.91
C LEU A 710 -24.63 54.60 -8.33
N ARG A 711 -23.64 54.12 -9.10
CA ARG A 711 -23.89 53.51 -10.42
C ARG A 711 -24.51 52.12 -10.33
N VAL A 712 -24.20 51.39 -9.26
CA VAL A 712 -24.78 50.08 -8.96
C VAL A 712 -25.07 50.02 -7.46
N TYR A 713 -26.34 49.84 -7.11
CA TYR A 713 -26.75 49.53 -5.73
C TYR A 713 -26.80 48.01 -5.59
N THR A 714 -26.33 47.47 -4.46
CA THR A 714 -26.40 46.03 -4.15
C THR A 714 -26.94 45.87 -2.74
N ILE A 715 -28.18 45.39 -2.65
CA ILE A 715 -28.93 45.18 -1.43
C ILE A 715 -28.89 43.69 -1.11
N LEU A 716 -28.39 43.32 0.07
CA LEU A 716 -28.47 41.96 0.58
C LEU A 716 -29.81 41.77 1.28
N ILE A 717 -30.49 40.67 0.99
CA ILE A 717 -31.82 40.34 1.48
C ILE A 717 -31.68 39.16 2.46
N PRO A 718 -32.23 39.24 3.68
CA PRO A 718 -32.17 38.14 4.64
C PRO A 718 -33.14 37.02 4.22
N ILE A 719 -32.64 35.79 4.17
CA ILE A 719 -33.42 34.57 3.94
C ILE A 719 -34.50 34.44 5.04
N LYS A 720 -35.78 34.53 4.66
CA LYS A 720 -36.94 34.62 5.58
C LYS A 720 -38.33 34.31 5.00
N GLU A 721 -38.53 34.43 3.68
CA GLU A 721 -39.83 34.23 3.01
C GLU A 721 -39.64 34.13 1.48
N GLN A 722 -40.53 33.40 0.80
CA GLN A 722 -40.54 33.31 -0.65
C GLN A 722 -41.15 34.55 -1.30
N THR A 723 -40.42 35.11 -2.25
CA THR A 723 -40.78 36.31 -3.00
C THR A 723 -41.52 35.95 -4.28
N GLU A 724 -42.72 36.49 -4.48
CA GLU A 724 -43.42 36.49 -5.78
C GLU A 724 -43.39 37.87 -6.45
N ARG A 725 -43.20 38.94 -5.67
CA ARG A 725 -43.20 40.33 -6.16
C ARG A 725 -42.21 41.21 -5.39
N MET A 726 -41.64 42.20 -6.08
CA MET A 726 -40.96 43.34 -5.46
C MET A 726 -41.36 44.66 -6.13
N SER A 727 -41.05 45.78 -5.49
CA SER A 727 -41.18 47.10 -6.11
C SER A 727 -40.12 48.09 -5.65
N ILE A 728 -39.60 48.87 -6.58
CA ILE A 728 -38.68 49.98 -6.34
C ILE A 728 -39.46 51.29 -6.55
N THR A 729 -39.48 52.16 -5.53
CA THR A 729 -40.15 53.47 -5.55
C THR A 729 -39.11 54.57 -5.39
N ALA A 730 -39.08 55.54 -6.31
CA ALA A 730 -38.23 56.72 -6.16
C ALA A 730 -38.89 57.73 -5.20
N THR A 731 -38.08 58.35 -4.33
CA THR A 731 -38.55 59.38 -3.39
C THR A 731 -37.85 60.72 -3.60
N ASN A 732 -36.57 60.70 -4.01
CA ASN A 732 -35.81 61.91 -4.26
C ASN A 732 -36.27 62.61 -5.54
N ILE A 733 -36.18 63.94 -5.53
CA ILE A 733 -36.38 64.81 -6.68
C ILE A 733 -34.99 65.31 -7.09
N ASP A 734 -34.59 65.11 -8.35
CA ASP A 734 -33.38 65.78 -8.88
C ASP A 734 -33.73 67.26 -9.13
N SER A 735 -33.74 68.06 -8.06
CA SER A 735 -34.26 69.43 -8.00
C SER A 735 -33.56 70.44 -8.92
N GLU A 736 -32.45 70.02 -9.54
CA GLU A 736 -31.73 70.74 -10.60
C GLU A 736 -32.47 70.67 -11.95
N TYR A 737 -33.32 69.65 -12.16
CA TYR A 737 -34.03 69.37 -13.42
C TYR A 737 -35.54 69.07 -13.26
N GLU A 738 -35.99 68.64 -12.07
CA GLU A 738 -37.28 67.99 -11.87
C GLU A 738 -38.15 68.60 -10.76
N LYS A 739 -39.47 68.43 -10.86
CA LYS A 739 -40.48 68.91 -9.90
C LYS A 739 -41.19 67.79 -9.12
N LYS A 740 -40.89 66.54 -9.46
CA LYS A 740 -41.45 65.29 -8.91
C LYS A 740 -40.36 64.22 -8.94
N PRO A 741 -40.41 63.20 -8.08
CA PRO A 741 -39.51 62.05 -8.20
C PRO A 741 -39.73 61.32 -9.52
N ILE A 742 -38.71 60.62 -10.02
CA ILE A 742 -38.76 59.80 -11.23
C ILE A 742 -38.03 58.48 -10.97
N VAL A 743 -38.64 57.35 -11.32
CA VAL A 743 -37.92 56.07 -11.37
C VAL A 743 -37.21 55.96 -12.71
N THR A 744 -35.88 55.95 -12.69
CA THR A 744 -35.06 55.46 -13.81
C THR A 744 -34.16 54.32 -13.36
N LEU A 745 -34.28 53.16 -14.01
CA LEU A 745 -33.54 51.94 -13.71
C LEU A 745 -33.07 51.30 -15.02
N CYS A 746 -31.77 51.04 -15.14
CA CYS A 746 -31.14 50.50 -16.34
C CYS A 746 -30.95 48.98 -16.32
N GLU A 747 -31.09 48.33 -15.18
CA GLU A 747 -31.32 46.88 -15.02
C GLU A 747 -31.65 46.63 -13.53
N VAL A 748 -32.48 45.63 -13.25
CA VAL A 748 -32.87 45.16 -11.92
C VAL A 748 -32.64 43.65 -11.90
N GLU A 749 -31.62 43.21 -11.17
CA GLU A 749 -31.27 41.81 -11.03
C GLU A 749 -31.71 41.32 -9.65
N ALA A 750 -32.40 40.19 -9.59
CA ALA A 750 -32.82 39.56 -8.35
C ALA A 750 -32.24 38.15 -8.27
N TYR A 751 -31.28 37.95 -7.38
CA TYR A 751 -30.52 36.71 -7.24
C TYR A 751 -31.08 35.82 -6.14
N GLY A 752 -31.20 34.53 -6.46
CA GLY A 752 -31.56 33.42 -5.57
C GLY A 752 -30.98 32.11 -6.06
#